data_AF-A0A9D5P963-F1
#
_entry.id   AF-A0A9D5P963-F1
#
_cell.length_a   1.000
_cell.length_b   1.000
_cell.length_c   1.000
_cell.angle_alpha   90.00
_cell.angle_beta   90.00
_cell.angle_gamma   90.00
#
_symmetry.space_group_name_H-M   'P 1'
#
loop_
_entity.id
_entity.type
_entity.pdbx_description
1 polymer ?
#
loop_
_entity_poly.entity_id
_entity_poly.type
_entity_poly.pdbx_seq_one_letter_code
_entity_poly.pdbx_strand_id
1 'polypeptide(L)'
;MINYAKFWLKIGLPFVLMAVSAMTSSARDRMCFERFTTTEGLPSARVSAVCEDTEGVIWIATWNGLCQWQDGELTPVKTTADGKHLGRMLQLQPLQDGTISFLDSDRNWHRYDPHRRIFLPMSDSVAVYERLPRRCRYSEDNEGAHFVRRGVTYHIPYDKGTNSEKQLRCYYEDRRGQIWLSFNNSLYRIWFEATPFCYFRDWMLGRYVPFQASVRSLYTLSDNRLVAGTKNARLFGLDRAPIEVPGSIYDMAEDSHHRLWMALRDSGLFYCSDGSEPVPAFENWDAVGLHSPFSLFLADDVQRLWVGTWNRGVRILDVSGERPVLLDTLHFENLVSVRHIMRLSDGRMAVCSTHGLHIFTADGKLVVSSPTNLNVLYAAELPSHEILFSTMDFGLYRLTCEGRCVTEQTLLFDDRIVAMIWGSGDVLYLVSDERLYLYHPTAGTYEVLNESDFGEVISFSEATVTIRNDSLLLIGASSGLLEVNLNQLPIYLKERSAKSSFAFFGSATNCIIAALVISLILALVFVVRKRRQSAVEADMDADENGAALSDEPLKLSVKAPILKHEDQQFIADVKRVMTEVIGQRDVDVNLLAEKMGMHKNSFYAKCSRVLHTTPAALLQDMRIDYARQLLEQGDISVKRVAVMSGFKDPKYFARVFRAKMGVLPSQYGGKSSEEVENEPS
;
A
#
# COMPACT_ATOMS: atom_id res chain seq x y z
N MET A 1 -13.40 -26.65 -41.74
CA MET A 1 -12.36 -26.25 -40.75
C MET A 1 -12.21 -24.73 -40.57
N ILE A 2 -12.18 -23.90 -41.62
CA ILE A 2 -12.01 -22.43 -41.51
C ILE A 2 -13.13 -21.74 -40.70
N ASN A 3 -14.37 -22.26 -40.76
CA ASN A 3 -15.50 -21.70 -40.00
C ASN A 3 -15.43 -21.99 -38.49
N TYR A 4 -14.79 -23.08 -38.08
CA TYR A 4 -14.60 -23.41 -36.66
C TYR A 4 -13.55 -22.50 -36.01
N ALA A 5 -12.43 -22.23 -36.69
CA ALA A 5 -11.42 -21.30 -36.20
C ALA A 5 -11.95 -19.86 -36.05
N LYS A 6 -12.79 -19.39 -36.99
CA LYS A 6 -13.45 -18.08 -36.89
C LYS A 6 -14.48 -18.00 -35.76
N PHE A 7 -15.15 -19.11 -35.43
CA PHE A 7 -16.10 -19.20 -34.33
C PHE A 7 -15.40 -19.11 -32.97
N TRP A 8 -14.32 -19.86 -32.77
CA TRP A 8 -13.53 -19.82 -31.55
C TRP A 8 -12.73 -18.52 -31.36
N LEU A 9 -12.28 -17.86 -32.44
CA LEU A 9 -11.67 -16.53 -32.33
C LEU A 9 -12.66 -15.45 -31.87
N LYS A 10 -13.93 -15.55 -32.30
CA LYS A 10 -14.99 -14.61 -31.90
C LYS A 10 -15.41 -14.77 -30.44
N ILE A 11 -15.31 -15.97 -29.89
CA ILE A 11 -15.70 -16.28 -28.50
C ILE A 11 -14.50 -16.18 -27.54
N GLY A 12 -13.30 -16.60 -27.96
CA GLY A 12 -12.11 -16.62 -27.11
C GLY A 12 -11.45 -15.27 -26.91
N LEU A 13 -11.46 -14.39 -27.92
CA LEU A 13 -10.81 -13.08 -27.85
C LEU A 13 -11.44 -12.14 -26.78
N PRO A 14 -12.78 -12.07 -26.63
CA PRO A 14 -13.40 -11.31 -25.53
C PRO A 14 -13.03 -11.84 -24.15
N PHE A 15 -12.97 -13.16 -23.97
CA PHE A 15 -12.63 -13.79 -22.68
C PHE A 15 -11.17 -13.57 -22.29
N VAL A 16 -10.25 -13.63 -23.26
CA VAL A 16 -8.84 -13.32 -23.05
C VAL A 16 -8.68 -11.84 -22.70
N LEU A 17 -9.39 -10.93 -23.37
CA LEU A 17 -9.36 -9.50 -23.04
C LEU A 17 -9.93 -9.20 -21.65
N MET A 18 -10.97 -9.93 -21.21
CA MET A 18 -11.56 -9.82 -19.88
C MET A 18 -10.59 -10.31 -18.79
N ALA A 19 -9.86 -11.41 -19.05
CA ALA A 19 -8.83 -11.94 -18.16
C ALA A 19 -7.60 -11.02 -18.07
N VAL A 20 -7.17 -10.42 -19.19
CA VAL A 20 -6.08 -9.44 -19.20
C VAL A 20 -6.49 -8.15 -18.46
N SER A 21 -7.73 -7.70 -18.60
CA SER A 21 -8.27 -6.57 -17.83
C SER A 21 -8.33 -6.84 -16.32
N ALA A 22 -8.50 -8.09 -15.90
CA ALA A 22 -8.48 -8.49 -14.49
C ALA A 22 -7.04 -8.56 -13.92
N MET A 23 -6.04 -8.83 -14.77
CA MET A 23 -4.64 -8.97 -14.37
C MET A 23 -3.86 -7.65 -14.33
N THR A 24 -4.37 -6.57 -14.93
CA THR A 24 -3.72 -5.23 -14.93
C THR A 24 -4.24 -4.28 -13.84
N SER A 25 -5.10 -4.76 -12.94
CA SER A 25 -5.60 -3.97 -11.80
C SER A 25 -4.52 -3.81 -10.72
N SER A 26 -3.52 -2.96 -10.96
CA SER A 26 -2.71 -2.41 -9.86
C SER A 26 -3.67 -1.62 -8.96
N ALA A 27 -3.83 -2.04 -7.71
CA ALA A 27 -4.85 -1.52 -6.79
C ALA A 27 -4.63 -0.08 -6.30
N ARG A 28 -3.81 0.73 -6.98
CA ARG A 28 -3.81 2.18 -6.74
C ARG A 28 -4.97 2.75 -7.52
N ASP A 29 -6.12 2.84 -6.86
CA ASP A 29 -7.31 3.54 -7.36
C ASP A 29 -7.77 2.95 -8.71
N ARG A 30 -8.73 2.01 -8.71
CA ARG A 30 -9.34 1.49 -9.95
C ARG A 30 -10.02 2.62 -10.71
N MET A 31 -9.23 3.29 -11.55
CA MET A 31 -9.65 4.37 -12.41
C MET A 31 -10.62 3.76 -13.41
N CYS A 32 -11.88 4.10 -13.24
CA CYS A 32 -12.91 3.82 -14.21
C CYS A 32 -13.08 5.07 -15.06
N PHE A 33 -13.30 4.87 -16.36
CA PHE A 33 -13.61 5.99 -17.24
C PHE A 33 -14.65 5.60 -18.28
N GLU A 34 -15.47 6.58 -18.64
CA GLU A 34 -16.39 6.53 -19.76
C GLU A 34 -15.98 7.58 -20.78
N ARG A 35 -16.08 7.21 -22.06
CA ARG A 35 -15.84 8.10 -23.19
C ARG A 35 -17.16 8.41 -23.87
N PHE A 36 -17.44 9.69 -24.04
CA PHE A 36 -18.58 10.20 -24.78
C PHE A 36 -18.10 10.91 -26.05
N THR A 37 -18.75 10.57 -27.16
CA THR A 37 -18.61 11.20 -28.46
C THR A 37 -19.99 11.49 -29.05
N THR A 38 -20.07 11.89 -30.32
CA THR A 38 -21.35 12.12 -31.00
C THR A 38 -22.19 10.85 -31.14
N THR A 39 -21.60 9.66 -31.07
CA THR A 39 -22.36 8.38 -31.11
C THR A 39 -23.10 8.11 -29.81
N GLU A 40 -22.61 8.61 -28.68
CA GLU A 40 -23.23 8.45 -27.36
C GLU A 40 -24.23 9.57 -27.02
N GLY A 41 -24.48 10.50 -27.95
CA GLY A 41 -25.50 11.56 -27.79
C GLY A 41 -24.96 12.98 -27.60
N LEU A 42 -23.63 13.19 -27.58
CA LEU A 42 -23.09 14.55 -27.55
C LEU A 42 -23.48 15.35 -28.80
N PRO A 43 -23.97 16.60 -28.67
CA PRO A 43 -24.35 17.43 -29.81
C PRO A 43 -23.19 17.76 -30.77
N SER A 44 -21.97 17.86 -30.25
CA SER A 44 -20.74 18.03 -31.01
C SER A 44 -19.56 17.44 -30.25
N ALA A 45 -18.60 16.88 -30.99
CA ALA A 45 -17.35 16.34 -30.47
C ALA A 45 -16.44 17.42 -29.84
N ARG A 46 -16.70 18.70 -30.14
CA ARG A 46 -15.98 19.84 -29.57
C ARG A 46 -16.72 20.38 -28.35
N VAL A 47 -16.32 19.88 -27.18
CA VAL A 47 -16.74 20.39 -25.87
C VAL A 47 -15.91 21.63 -25.50
N SER A 48 -16.58 22.67 -25.02
CA SER A 48 -15.95 23.95 -24.63
C SER A 48 -15.94 24.17 -23.11
N ALA A 49 -16.99 23.74 -22.41
CA ALA A 49 -17.08 23.87 -20.96
C ALA A 49 -17.98 22.78 -20.36
N VAL A 50 -17.75 22.47 -19.08
CA VAL A 50 -18.58 21.58 -18.27
C VAL A 50 -18.81 22.24 -16.91
N CYS A 51 -20.02 22.15 -16.37
CA CYS A 51 -20.35 22.59 -15.01
C CYS A 51 -21.46 21.74 -14.39
N GLU A 52 -21.59 21.80 -13.06
CA GLU A 52 -22.69 21.19 -12.29
C GLU A 52 -23.62 22.29 -11.78
N ASP A 53 -24.93 22.10 -11.90
CA ASP A 53 -25.91 23.03 -11.33
C ASP A 53 -26.19 22.78 -9.83
N THR A 54 -27.15 23.50 -9.25
CA THR A 54 -27.52 23.37 -7.84
C THR A 54 -28.19 22.03 -7.51
N GLU A 55 -28.79 21.36 -8.50
CA GLU A 55 -29.49 20.09 -8.38
C GLU A 55 -28.58 18.87 -8.62
N GLY A 56 -27.32 19.10 -8.99
CA GLY A 56 -26.33 18.04 -9.22
C GLY A 56 -26.35 17.48 -10.65
N VAL A 57 -27.00 18.17 -11.58
CA VAL A 57 -27.01 17.83 -13.01
C VAL A 57 -25.76 18.41 -13.67
N ILE A 58 -25.13 17.62 -14.54
CA ILE A 58 -23.94 18.04 -15.28
C ILE A 58 -24.35 18.63 -16.64
N TRP A 59 -23.88 19.84 -16.93
CA TRP A 59 -24.13 20.59 -18.15
C TRP A 59 -22.86 20.71 -18.97
N ILE A 60 -22.97 20.33 -20.24
CA ILE A 60 -21.85 20.21 -21.19
C ILE A 60 -22.10 21.15 -22.37
N ALA A 61 -21.29 22.19 -22.51
CA ALA A 61 -21.34 23.09 -23.66
C ALA A 61 -20.54 22.51 -24.81
N THR A 62 -21.16 22.52 -25.98
CA THR A 62 -20.51 22.06 -27.21
C THR A 62 -20.58 23.15 -28.29
N TRP A 63 -19.91 22.90 -29.41
CA TRP A 63 -19.99 23.80 -30.56
C TRP A 63 -21.33 23.74 -31.32
N ASN A 64 -22.25 22.86 -30.91
CA ASN A 64 -23.54 22.69 -31.57
C ASN A 64 -24.66 22.45 -30.54
N GLY A 65 -24.74 23.33 -29.54
CA GLY A 65 -25.73 23.27 -28.47
C GLY A 65 -25.21 22.73 -27.14
N LEU A 66 -26.14 22.58 -26.21
CA LEU A 66 -25.91 22.18 -24.83
C LEU A 66 -26.26 20.69 -24.66
N CYS A 67 -25.65 20.00 -23.71
CA CYS A 67 -26.02 18.65 -23.34
C CYS A 67 -26.15 18.54 -21.82
N GLN A 68 -27.20 17.86 -21.38
CA GLN A 68 -27.43 17.53 -19.98
C GLN A 68 -26.96 16.10 -19.75
N TRP A 69 -26.28 15.84 -18.63
CA TRP A 69 -26.01 14.50 -18.13
C TRP A 69 -26.66 14.33 -16.76
N GLN A 70 -27.56 13.35 -16.67
CA GLN A 70 -28.29 13.00 -15.47
C GLN A 70 -28.58 11.50 -15.48
N ASP A 71 -28.35 10.82 -14.34
CA ASP A 71 -28.66 9.40 -14.12
C ASP A 71 -28.12 8.44 -15.22
N GLY A 72 -26.96 8.78 -15.80
CA GLY A 72 -26.29 7.95 -16.81
C GLY A 72 -26.70 8.25 -18.25
N GLU A 73 -27.64 9.16 -18.50
CA GLU A 73 -28.11 9.51 -19.84
C GLU A 73 -27.63 10.89 -20.29
N LEU A 74 -27.26 11.01 -21.58
CA LEU A 74 -26.96 12.27 -22.25
C LEU A 74 -28.18 12.78 -23.00
N THR A 75 -28.72 13.94 -22.59
CA THR A 75 -29.85 14.59 -23.25
C THR A 75 -29.38 15.85 -23.98
N PRO A 76 -29.37 15.88 -25.33
CA PRO A 76 -28.97 17.06 -26.09
C PRO A 76 -30.07 18.13 -26.08
N VAL A 77 -29.68 19.37 -25.83
CA VAL A 77 -30.51 20.57 -25.93
C VAL A 77 -29.97 21.43 -27.08
N LYS A 78 -30.59 21.31 -28.25
CA LYS A 78 -30.22 22.05 -29.47
C LYS A 78 -31.15 23.23 -29.77
N THR A 79 -32.36 23.19 -29.23
CA THR A 79 -33.40 24.20 -29.49
C THR A 79 -34.15 24.46 -28.20
N THR A 80 -34.39 25.72 -27.89
CA THR A 80 -35.21 26.14 -26.75
C THR A 80 -36.69 25.89 -27.01
N ALA A 81 -37.53 25.91 -25.97
CA ALA A 81 -38.98 25.72 -26.11
C ALA A 81 -39.65 26.82 -26.97
N ASP A 82 -39.05 28.02 -27.06
CA ASP A 82 -39.46 29.12 -27.96
C ASP A 82 -38.89 29.00 -29.39
N GLY A 83 -38.24 27.88 -29.74
CA GLY A 83 -37.80 27.58 -31.09
C GLY A 83 -36.44 28.17 -31.50
N LYS A 84 -35.67 28.74 -30.57
CA LYS A 84 -34.34 29.30 -30.87
C LYS A 84 -33.27 28.22 -30.86
N HIS A 85 -32.44 28.19 -31.89
CA HIS A 85 -31.34 27.23 -31.98
C HIS A 85 -30.17 27.64 -31.08
N LEU A 86 -29.67 26.71 -30.29
CA LEU A 86 -28.46 26.87 -29.47
C LEU A 86 -27.24 26.61 -30.35
N GLY A 87 -26.53 27.68 -30.69
CA GLY A 87 -25.33 27.65 -31.51
C GLY A 87 -24.08 27.22 -30.75
N ARG A 88 -22.93 27.76 -31.16
CA ARG A 88 -21.64 27.47 -30.53
C ARG A 88 -21.53 28.17 -29.18
N MET A 89 -21.34 27.37 -28.12
CA MET A 89 -21.12 27.87 -26.77
C MET A 89 -19.62 27.92 -26.45
N LEU A 90 -19.16 29.01 -25.86
CA LEU A 90 -17.75 29.21 -25.47
C LEU A 90 -17.51 28.97 -23.98
N GLN A 91 -18.47 29.33 -23.14
CA GLN A 91 -18.35 29.25 -21.68
C GLN A 91 -19.70 28.92 -21.05
N LEU A 92 -19.66 28.19 -19.93
CA LEU A 92 -20.81 27.91 -19.07
C LEU A 92 -20.54 28.34 -17.63
N GLN A 93 -21.58 28.80 -16.96
CA GLN A 93 -21.56 29.10 -15.54
C GLN A 93 -22.94 28.83 -14.90
N PRO A 94 -23.03 27.95 -13.90
CA PRO A 94 -24.26 27.77 -13.12
C PRO A 94 -24.47 28.98 -12.20
N LEU A 95 -25.72 29.38 -12.01
CA LEU A 95 -26.14 30.47 -11.13
C LEU A 95 -26.82 29.91 -9.87
N GLN A 96 -26.78 30.68 -8.77
CA GLN A 96 -27.36 30.25 -7.49
C GLN A 96 -28.87 30.04 -7.52
N ASP A 97 -29.56 30.67 -8.47
CA ASP A 97 -30.99 30.57 -8.67
C ASP A 97 -31.41 29.37 -9.55
N GLY A 98 -30.50 28.44 -9.81
CA GLY A 98 -30.75 27.24 -10.61
C GLY A 98 -30.71 27.47 -12.12
N THR A 99 -30.45 28.71 -12.58
CA THR A 99 -30.30 28.99 -14.01
C THR A 99 -28.84 28.88 -14.48
N ILE A 100 -28.63 28.80 -15.79
CA ILE A 100 -27.30 28.65 -16.38
C ILE A 100 -27.00 29.84 -17.26
N SER A 101 -25.88 30.50 -17.00
CA SER A 101 -25.34 31.54 -17.86
C SER A 101 -24.37 30.91 -18.86
N PHE A 102 -24.46 31.31 -20.14
CA PHE A 102 -23.52 30.88 -21.16
C PHE A 102 -23.12 32.02 -22.10
N LEU A 103 -21.93 31.89 -22.67
CA LEU A 103 -21.38 32.80 -23.67
C LEU A 103 -21.48 32.18 -25.06
N ASP A 104 -22.10 32.87 -26.01
CA ASP A 104 -22.19 32.42 -27.40
C ASP A 104 -20.95 32.78 -28.24
N SER A 105 -20.94 32.40 -29.53
CA SER A 105 -19.86 32.72 -30.47
C SER A 105 -19.70 34.21 -30.77
N ASP A 106 -20.77 34.99 -30.61
CA ASP A 106 -20.82 36.42 -30.86
C ASP A 106 -20.46 37.23 -29.60
N ARG A 107 -20.04 36.53 -28.54
CA ARG A 107 -19.64 37.05 -27.23
C ARG A 107 -20.77 37.70 -26.45
N ASN A 108 -22.01 37.28 -26.69
CA ASN A 108 -23.17 37.68 -25.89
C ASN A 108 -23.40 36.68 -24.76
N TRP A 109 -23.71 37.22 -23.58
CA TRP A 109 -24.13 36.42 -22.44
C TRP A 109 -25.63 36.17 -22.50
N HIS A 110 -25.99 34.90 -22.33
CA HIS A 110 -27.37 34.44 -22.28
C HIS A 110 -27.62 33.71 -20.98
N ARG A 111 -28.82 33.89 -20.45
CA ARG A 111 -29.29 33.17 -19.27
C ARG A 111 -30.34 32.15 -19.70
N TYR A 112 -30.16 30.90 -19.30
CA TYR A 112 -31.00 29.77 -19.67
C TYR A 112 -31.65 29.17 -18.42
N ASP A 113 -32.97 28.98 -18.46
CA ASP A 113 -33.73 28.27 -17.43
C ASP A 113 -33.83 26.78 -17.79
N PRO A 114 -33.18 25.88 -17.03
CA PRO A 114 -33.22 24.45 -17.30
C PRO A 114 -34.61 23.81 -17.22
N HIS A 115 -35.47 24.29 -16.32
CA HIS A 115 -36.80 23.72 -16.09
C HIS A 115 -37.75 24.13 -17.20
N ARG A 116 -37.71 25.40 -17.61
CA ARG A 116 -38.60 25.95 -18.64
C ARG A 116 -38.04 25.79 -20.06
N ARG A 117 -36.75 25.48 -20.20
CA ARG A 117 -36.01 25.39 -21.46
C ARG A 117 -36.10 26.65 -22.33
N ILE A 118 -36.10 27.83 -21.71
CA ILE A 118 -36.19 29.15 -22.36
C ILE A 118 -35.04 30.06 -21.94
N PHE A 119 -34.80 31.12 -22.72
CA PHE A 119 -33.91 32.20 -22.31
C PHE A 119 -34.61 33.21 -21.39
N LEU A 120 -33.86 33.68 -20.41
CA LEU A 120 -34.26 34.74 -19.50
C LEU A 120 -33.48 36.04 -19.82
N PRO A 121 -34.07 37.22 -19.59
CA PRO A 121 -33.36 38.49 -19.69
C PRO A 121 -32.20 38.55 -18.68
N MET A 122 -31.07 39.12 -19.10
CA MET A 122 -29.91 39.35 -18.24
C MET A 122 -30.22 40.42 -17.18
N SER A 123 -29.77 40.21 -15.95
CA SER A 123 -29.83 41.18 -14.84
C SER A 123 -28.41 41.65 -14.49
N ASP A 124 -28.29 42.92 -14.09
CA ASP A 124 -27.00 43.63 -13.91
C ASP A 124 -26.11 43.15 -12.75
N SER A 125 -26.49 42.11 -12.00
CA SER A 125 -25.64 41.52 -10.98
C SER A 125 -25.70 40.00 -10.98
N VAL A 126 -24.71 39.39 -11.61
CA VAL A 126 -24.51 37.94 -11.57
C VAL A 126 -23.35 37.63 -10.63
N ALA A 127 -23.65 37.12 -9.44
CA ALA A 127 -22.65 36.64 -8.50
C ALA A 127 -21.93 35.42 -9.09
N VAL A 128 -20.60 35.49 -9.14
CA VAL A 128 -19.74 34.45 -9.70
C VAL A 128 -19.72 33.24 -8.77
N TYR A 129 -20.19 32.08 -9.25
CA TYR A 129 -20.04 30.81 -8.52
C TYR A 129 -18.55 30.48 -8.32
N GLU A 130 -18.17 30.15 -7.08
CA GLU A 130 -16.79 29.85 -6.70
C GLU A 130 -16.35 28.53 -7.36
N ARG A 131 -15.28 28.56 -8.17
CA ARG A 131 -14.70 27.34 -8.75
C ARG A 131 -14.13 26.49 -7.62
N LEU A 132 -14.54 25.21 -7.56
CA LEU A 132 -13.93 24.23 -6.67
C LEU A 132 -12.39 24.22 -6.87
N PRO A 133 -11.60 24.16 -5.79
CA PRO A 133 -10.14 24.16 -5.89
C PRO A 133 -9.66 22.96 -6.68
N ARG A 134 -8.70 23.19 -7.59
CA ARG A 134 -8.10 22.14 -8.44
C ARG A 134 -7.39 21.11 -7.57
N ARG A 135 -7.98 19.93 -7.36
CA ARG A 135 -7.36 18.85 -6.56
C ARG A 135 -6.34 18.03 -7.33
N CYS A 136 -6.34 18.09 -8.67
CA CYS A 136 -5.44 17.34 -9.52
C CYS A 136 -4.55 18.25 -10.38
N ARG A 137 -3.29 17.85 -10.61
CA ARG A 137 -2.40 18.49 -11.59
C ARG A 137 -2.53 17.78 -12.94
N TYR A 138 -2.40 18.51 -14.04
CA TYR A 138 -2.58 17.98 -15.40
C TYR A 138 -1.37 18.30 -16.26
N SER A 139 -0.98 17.37 -17.14
CA SER A 139 0.04 17.54 -18.17
C SER A 139 -0.29 16.71 -19.41
N GLU A 140 0.16 17.16 -20.58
CA GLU A 140 -0.02 16.43 -21.85
C GLU A 140 1.35 16.11 -22.45
N ASP A 141 1.44 14.96 -23.10
CA ASP A 141 2.57 14.64 -23.96
C ASP A 141 2.09 14.13 -25.34
N ASN A 142 2.99 13.51 -26.10
CA ASN A 142 2.71 12.98 -27.42
C ASN A 142 1.96 11.63 -27.41
N GLU A 143 1.83 10.99 -26.24
CA GLU A 143 1.25 9.66 -26.06
C GLU A 143 -0.15 9.70 -25.41
N GLY A 144 -0.46 10.75 -24.65
CA GLY A 144 -1.79 10.95 -24.10
C GLY A 144 -1.91 12.11 -23.12
N ALA A 145 -3.00 12.06 -22.34
CA ALA A 145 -3.28 12.97 -21.25
C ALA A 145 -2.81 12.34 -19.92
N HIS A 146 -2.07 13.12 -19.12
CA HIS A 146 -1.60 12.71 -17.80
C HIS A 146 -2.22 13.58 -16.71
N PHE A 147 -2.69 12.96 -15.64
CA PHE A 147 -3.13 13.72 -14.48
C PHE A 147 -2.65 13.08 -13.18
N VAL A 148 -2.31 13.92 -12.21
CA VAL A 148 -1.81 13.51 -10.91
C VAL A 148 -2.91 13.70 -9.88
N ARG A 149 -3.32 12.60 -9.26
CA ARG A 149 -4.25 12.56 -8.11
C ARG A 149 -3.55 11.82 -6.98
N ARG A 150 -3.49 12.44 -5.79
CA ARG A 150 -2.83 11.86 -4.59
C ARG A 150 -1.39 11.39 -4.83
N GLY A 151 -0.63 12.11 -5.67
CA GLY A 151 0.76 11.77 -6.00
C GLY A 151 0.94 10.62 -7.01
N VAL A 152 -0.14 10.02 -7.51
CA VAL A 152 -0.14 9.00 -8.56
C VAL A 152 -0.48 9.64 -9.91
N THR A 153 0.32 9.34 -10.93
CA THR A 153 0.08 9.79 -12.31
C THR A 153 -0.75 8.74 -13.07
N TYR A 154 -1.89 9.16 -13.58
CA TYR A 154 -2.76 8.38 -14.46
C TYR A 154 -2.56 8.82 -15.91
N HIS A 155 -2.55 7.86 -16.82
CA HIS A 155 -2.36 8.10 -18.25
C HIS A 155 -3.56 7.62 -19.05
N ILE A 156 -4.08 8.50 -19.90
CA ILE A 156 -5.14 8.17 -20.86
C ILE A 156 -4.55 8.29 -22.28
N PRO A 157 -4.35 7.16 -22.97
CA PRO A 157 -3.66 7.16 -24.26
C PRO A 157 -4.48 7.85 -25.36
N TYR A 158 -3.80 8.45 -26.33
CA TYR A 158 -4.45 8.89 -27.56
C TYR A 158 -4.96 7.69 -28.38
N ASP A 159 -6.09 7.91 -29.07
CA ASP A 159 -6.57 6.97 -30.07
C ASP A 159 -5.67 7.05 -31.32
N LYS A 160 -5.07 5.92 -31.70
CA LYS A 160 -4.16 5.83 -32.85
C LYS A 160 -4.97 5.89 -34.14
N GLY A 161 -5.25 7.09 -34.63
CA GLY A 161 -5.94 7.29 -35.91
C GLY A 161 -6.53 8.68 -36.15
N THR A 162 -6.64 9.51 -35.11
CA THR A 162 -7.21 10.86 -35.24
C THR A 162 -6.13 11.92 -35.34
N ASN A 163 -6.01 12.53 -36.53
CA ASN A 163 -5.05 13.59 -36.83
C ASN A 163 -5.50 14.98 -36.28
N SER A 164 -6.10 15.00 -35.08
CA SER A 164 -6.80 16.17 -34.54
C SER A 164 -6.17 16.71 -33.25
N GLU A 165 -6.24 18.04 -33.10
CA GLU A 165 -5.77 18.88 -31.98
C GLU A 165 -5.64 18.14 -30.63
N LYS A 166 -4.40 17.99 -30.18
CA LYS A 166 -4.01 17.28 -28.94
C LYS A 166 -4.19 18.08 -27.64
N GLN A 167 -5.01 19.14 -27.65
CA GLN A 167 -5.11 20.08 -26.52
C GLN A 167 -6.32 19.81 -25.63
N LEU A 168 -6.11 19.84 -24.31
CA LEU A 168 -7.15 19.88 -23.30
C LEU A 168 -7.99 21.14 -23.48
N ARG A 169 -9.30 20.95 -23.69
CA ARG A 169 -10.24 22.07 -23.82
C ARG A 169 -10.95 22.38 -22.52
N CYS A 170 -11.36 21.35 -21.78
CA CYS A 170 -12.03 21.54 -20.50
C CYS A 170 -11.61 20.51 -19.45
N TYR A 171 -11.59 20.98 -18.21
CA TYR A 171 -11.45 20.19 -16.99
C TYR A 171 -12.51 20.68 -16.00
N TYR A 172 -13.27 19.77 -15.42
CA TYR A 172 -14.22 20.05 -14.36
C TYR A 172 -14.22 18.90 -13.35
N GLU A 173 -14.32 19.22 -12.07
CA GLU A 173 -14.47 18.25 -10.98
C GLU A 173 -15.82 18.50 -10.34
N ASP A 174 -16.68 17.47 -10.31
CA ASP A 174 -18.01 17.58 -9.73
C ASP A 174 -18.00 17.41 -8.19
N ARG A 175 -19.12 17.69 -7.53
CA ARG A 175 -19.28 17.53 -6.08
C ARG A 175 -19.08 16.08 -5.60
N ARG A 176 -19.21 15.10 -6.49
CA ARG A 176 -19.00 13.66 -6.22
C ARG A 176 -17.53 13.25 -6.38
N GLY A 177 -16.64 14.18 -6.76
CA GLY A 177 -15.20 13.92 -6.94
C GLY A 177 -14.88 13.15 -8.22
N GLN A 178 -15.80 13.12 -9.19
CA GLN A 178 -15.55 12.63 -10.55
C GLN A 178 -14.93 13.76 -11.38
N ILE A 179 -14.11 13.36 -12.33
CA ILE A 179 -13.34 14.26 -13.17
C ILE A 179 -13.89 14.20 -14.60
N TRP A 180 -14.28 15.35 -15.12
CA TRP A 180 -14.76 15.55 -16.48
C TRP A 180 -13.67 16.24 -17.30
N LEU A 181 -13.15 15.55 -18.32
CA LEU A 181 -12.03 16.01 -19.16
C LEU A 181 -12.42 15.96 -20.62
N SER A 182 -12.17 17.03 -21.39
CA SER A 182 -12.30 16.97 -22.85
C SER A 182 -10.98 17.18 -23.57
N PHE A 183 -10.59 16.17 -24.35
CA PHE A 183 -9.42 16.19 -25.24
C PHE A 183 -9.65 15.19 -26.38
N ASN A 184 -8.92 15.35 -27.49
CA ASN A 184 -9.07 14.51 -28.69
C ASN A 184 -10.54 14.35 -29.19
N ASN A 185 -11.29 15.46 -29.22
CA ASN A 185 -12.69 15.51 -29.65
C ASN A 185 -13.61 14.50 -28.92
N SER A 186 -13.29 14.18 -27.67
CA SER A 186 -14.10 13.31 -26.82
C SER A 186 -14.22 13.93 -25.43
N LEU A 187 -15.31 13.62 -24.74
CA LEU A 187 -15.48 13.93 -23.32
C LEU A 187 -15.28 12.65 -22.52
N TYR A 188 -14.42 12.71 -21.52
CA TYR A 188 -14.15 11.61 -20.61
C TYR A 188 -14.74 11.94 -19.24
N ARG A 189 -15.52 11.00 -18.69
CA ARG A 189 -15.89 10.99 -17.27
C ARG A 189 -15.00 9.98 -16.57
N ILE A 190 -14.29 10.40 -15.55
CA ILE A 190 -13.36 9.57 -14.79
C ILE A 190 -13.83 9.56 -13.35
N TRP A 191 -13.97 8.35 -12.80
CA TRP A 191 -14.22 8.16 -11.39
C TRP A 191 -13.32 7.04 -10.89
N PHE A 192 -13.20 6.96 -9.58
CA PHE A 192 -12.38 5.95 -8.93
C PHE A 192 -13.34 5.07 -8.14
N GLU A 193 -13.23 3.74 -8.29
CA GLU A 193 -13.95 2.85 -7.37
C GLU A 193 -13.54 3.24 -5.95
N ALA A 194 -14.53 3.52 -5.09
CA ALA A 194 -14.27 3.89 -3.72
C ALA A 194 -13.65 2.70 -2.98
N THR A 195 -12.32 2.65 -2.93
CA THR A 195 -11.63 1.75 -2.03
C THR A 195 -11.67 2.39 -0.64
N PRO A 196 -11.85 1.58 0.42
CA PRO A 196 -11.79 2.11 1.78
C PRO A 196 -10.38 2.60 2.14
N PHE A 197 -9.38 2.41 1.28
CA PHE A 197 -7.97 2.64 1.56
C PHE A 197 -7.48 3.95 0.91
N CYS A 198 -6.74 4.74 1.66
CA CYS A 198 -6.05 5.91 1.13
C CYS A 198 -4.66 6.06 1.73
N TYR A 199 -3.62 5.92 0.92
CA TYR A 199 -2.23 6.08 1.37
C TYR A 199 -1.68 7.46 0.98
N PHE A 200 -1.13 8.17 1.96
CA PHE A 200 -0.56 9.51 1.80
C PHE A 200 0.93 9.52 2.15
N ARG A 201 1.76 10.08 1.25
CA ARG A 201 3.19 10.33 1.49
C ARG A 201 3.47 11.77 1.96
N ASP A 202 2.43 12.61 1.88
CA ASP A 202 2.48 14.03 2.19
C ASP A 202 1.32 14.42 3.12
N TRP A 203 1.59 15.35 4.04
CA TRP A 203 0.61 16.00 4.90
C TRP A 203 -0.02 17.20 4.18
N MET A 204 -1.33 17.42 4.37
CA MET A 204 -2.09 18.45 3.67
C MET A 204 -2.45 19.62 4.60
N LEU A 205 -1.80 20.77 4.42
CA LEU A 205 -2.10 22.04 5.10
C LEU A 205 -2.22 23.18 4.06
N GLY A 206 -3.06 22.99 3.05
CA GLY A 206 -3.14 23.90 1.88
C GLY A 206 -1.92 23.87 0.95
N ARG A 207 -0.82 23.23 1.38
CA ARG A 207 0.36 22.85 0.59
C ARG A 207 0.78 21.43 0.97
N TYR A 208 1.41 20.72 0.04
CA TYR A 208 1.91 19.37 0.25
C TYR A 208 3.22 19.41 1.02
N VAL A 209 3.27 18.79 2.20
CA VAL A 209 4.47 18.67 3.03
C VAL A 209 4.84 17.20 3.21
N PRO A 210 5.93 16.69 2.62
CA PRO A 210 6.30 15.29 2.71
C PRO A 210 6.71 14.90 4.15
N PHE A 211 6.36 13.69 4.58
CA PHE A 211 6.82 13.16 5.88
C PHE A 211 8.35 13.01 5.93
N GLN A 212 8.96 12.63 4.79
CA GLN A 212 10.42 12.41 4.60
C GLN A 212 11.07 11.40 5.56
N ALA A 213 10.30 10.76 6.44
CA ALA A 213 10.75 9.75 7.40
C ALA A 213 9.59 8.85 7.82
N SER A 214 9.93 7.79 8.55
CA SER A 214 8.95 6.90 9.17
C SER A 214 8.07 7.68 10.13
N VAL A 215 6.75 7.58 9.92
CA VAL A 215 5.77 7.89 10.96
C VAL A 215 5.94 6.86 12.06
N ARG A 216 5.99 7.29 13.33
CA ARG A 216 6.30 6.40 14.46
C ARG A 216 5.28 6.48 15.59
N SER A 217 4.44 7.50 15.61
CA SER A 217 3.28 7.56 16.50
C SER A 217 2.18 8.36 15.80
N LEU A 218 0.95 7.86 15.88
CA LEU A 218 -0.26 8.58 15.48
C LEU A 218 -1.12 8.72 16.71
N TYR A 219 -1.70 9.90 16.89
CA TYR A 219 -2.60 10.16 18.01
C TYR A 219 -3.76 11.03 17.54
N THR A 220 -4.97 10.66 17.94
CA THR A 220 -6.17 11.48 17.73
C THR A 220 -6.40 12.27 19.00
N LEU A 221 -6.29 13.59 18.90
CA LEU A 221 -6.53 14.51 20.00
C LEU A 221 -8.00 14.48 20.43
N SER A 222 -8.27 14.94 21.64
CA SER A 222 -9.61 15.05 22.24
C SER A 222 -10.58 15.93 21.42
N ASP A 223 -10.06 16.83 20.60
CA ASP A 223 -10.82 17.65 19.65
C ASP A 223 -10.97 17.02 18.24
N ASN A 224 -10.65 15.73 18.11
CA ASN A 224 -10.64 14.93 16.88
C ASN A 224 -9.61 15.34 15.81
N ARG A 225 -8.67 16.24 16.12
CA ARG A 225 -7.54 16.48 15.21
C ARG A 225 -6.54 15.34 15.27
N LEU A 226 -5.95 15.03 14.13
CA LEU A 226 -4.94 13.98 14.02
C LEU A 226 -3.55 14.61 14.11
N VAL A 227 -2.70 14.08 14.99
CA VAL A 227 -1.28 14.39 15.03
C VAL A 227 -0.43 13.17 14.69
N ALA A 228 0.70 13.41 14.03
CA ALA A 228 1.64 12.37 13.62
C ALA A 228 3.07 12.75 14.01
N GLY A 229 3.71 11.90 14.81
CA GLY A 229 5.11 12.03 15.17
C GLY A 229 6.00 11.18 14.27
N THR A 230 7.13 11.74 13.83
CA THR A 230 8.07 11.05 12.93
C THR A 230 9.46 10.87 13.53
N LYS A 231 10.23 9.95 12.94
CA LYS A 231 11.61 9.66 13.33
C LYS A 231 12.61 10.79 12.97
N ASN A 232 12.29 11.68 12.05
CA ASN A 232 13.12 12.85 11.74
C ASN A 232 12.79 14.06 12.64
N ALA A 233 12.25 13.81 13.83
CA ALA A 233 12.02 14.82 14.85
C ALA A 233 11.03 15.91 14.42
N ARG A 234 9.94 15.50 13.76
CA ARG A 234 8.86 16.39 13.34
C ARG A 234 7.51 15.92 13.85
N LEU A 235 6.70 16.88 14.31
CA LEU A 235 5.32 16.69 14.69
C LEU A 235 4.40 17.35 13.64
N PHE A 236 3.53 16.56 13.03
CA PHE A 236 2.54 16.99 12.04
C PHE A 236 1.15 17.06 12.70
N GLY A 237 0.26 17.90 12.17
CA GLY A 237 -1.19 17.79 12.42
C GLY A 237 -1.84 18.82 13.33
N LEU A 238 -1.05 19.75 13.87
CA LEU A 238 -1.56 21.03 14.32
C LEU A 238 -1.84 21.86 13.06
N ASP A 239 -2.82 22.77 13.04
CA ASP A 239 -3.29 23.53 11.85
C ASP A 239 -2.25 24.54 11.29
N ARG A 240 -0.97 24.19 11.39
CA ARG A 240 0.26 24.95 11.16
C ARG A 240 1.33 24.03 10.60
N ALA A 241 2.42 24.63 10.08
CA ALA A 241 3.56 23.87 9.60
C ALA A 241 4.11 22.89 10.66
N PRO A 242 4.72 21.76 10.24
CA PRO A 242 5.23 20.77 11.19
C PRO A 242 6.21 21.40 12.19
N ILE A 243 6.07 21.02 13.45
CA ILE A 243 6.93 21.52 14.53
C ILE A 243 8.16 20.62 14.61
N GLU A 244 9.34 21.23 14.61
CA GLU A 244 10.59 20.51 14.89
C GLU A 244 10.73 20.32 16.41
N VAL A 245 10.99 19.09 16.82
CA VAL A 245 11.21 18.70 18.21
C VAL A 245 12.67 18.28 18.40
N PRO A 246 13.23 18.30 19.62
CA PRO A 246 14.66 18.02 19.81
C PRO A 246 15.03 16.53 19.73
N GLY A 247 14.22 15.66 19.12
CA GLY A 247 14.49 14.22 19.01
C GLY A 247 13.43 13.44 18.25
N SER A 248 13.74 12.18 17.92
CA SER A 248 12.80 11.26 17.26
C SER A 248 11.59 10.97 18.16
N ILE A 249 10.37 11.19 17.67
CA ILE A 249 9.14 10.87 18.41
C ILE A 249 8.88 9.38 18.30
N TYR A 250 8.65 8.69 19.42
CA TYR A 250 8.32 7.26 19.46
C TYR A 250 6.88 6.98 19.87
N ASP A 251 6.35 7.77 20.79
CA ASP A 251 4.98 7.62 21.25
C ASP A 251 4.44 8.95 21.79
N MET A 252 3.12 9.06 21.84
CA MET A 252 2.42 10.29 22.23
C MET A 252 1.17 9.98 23.06
N ALA A 253 0.82 10.89 23.97
CA ALA A 253 -0.40 10.82 24.77
C ALA A 253 -0.89 12.23 25.11
N GLU A 254 -2.20 12.48 25.14
CA GLU A 254 -2.77 13.76 25.55
C GLU A 254 -3.35 13.65 26.96
N ASP A 255 -3.10 14.65 27.82
CA ASP A 255 -3.68 14.73 29.15
C ASP A 255 -4.98 15.53 29.26
N SER A 256 -5.60 15.52 30.44
CA SER A 256 -6.86 16.26 30.68
C SER A 256 -6.73 17.78 30.57
N HIS A 257 -5.50 18.32 30.53
CA HIS A 257 -5.22 19.73 30.32
C HIS A 257 -4.94 20.06 28.85
N HIS A 258 -5.22 19.12 27.92
CA HIS A 258 -4.95 19.25 26.50
C HIS A 258 -3.46 19.47 26.18
N ARG A 259 -2.57 18.90 27.01
CA ARG A 259 -1.14 18.86 26.72
C ARG A 259 -0.81 17.55 26.03
N LEU A 260 -0.21 17.64 24.86
CA LEU A 260 0.32 16.51 24.11
C LEU A 260 1.73 16.18 24.63
N TRP A 261 1.85 15.05 25.31
CA TRP A 261 3.11 14.45 25.76
C TRP A 261 3.74 13.64 24.63
N MET A 262 5.08 13.71 24.53
CA MET A 262 5.88 13.09 23.47
C MET A 262 7.11 12.40 24.07
N ALA A 263 7.26 11.11 23.78
CA ALA A 263 8.45 10.34 24.11
C ALA A 263 9.53 10.52 23.03
N LEU A 264 10.62 11.22 23.36
CA LEU A 264 11.74 11.46 22.45
C LEU A 264 12.96 10.61 22.84
N ARG A 265 13.35 9.65 21.98
CA ARG A 265 14.35 8.60 22.29
C ARG A 265 15.76 9.11 22.64
N ASP A 266 16.09 10.36 22.33
CA ASP A 266 17.42 10.93 22.56
C ASP A 266 17.40 12.23 23.38
N SER A 267 16.23 12.63 23.88
CA SER A 267 16.02 13.96 24.47
C SER A 267 15.18 13.91 25.75
N GLY A 268 14.49 12.80 26.00
CA GLY A 268 13.62 12.64 27.16
C GLY A 268 12.15 12.90 26.83
N LEU A 269 11.40 13.26 27.86
CA LEU A 269 9.96 13.48 27.76
C LEU A 269 9.66 14.96 27.54
N PHE A 270 8.88 15.28 26.53
CA PHE A 270 8.45 16.64 26.20
C PHE A 270 6.93 16.72 26.20
N TYR A 271 6.39 17.91 26.34
CA TYR A 271 4.97 18.17 26.11
C TYR A 271 4.76 19.54 25.47
N CYS A 272 3.64 19.71 24.78
CA CYS A 272 3.19 21.01 24.30
C CYS A 272 1.67 21.10 24.37
N SER A 273 1.16 22.33 24.44
CA SER A 273 -0.24 22.62 24.16
C SER A 273 -0.37 23.08 22.71
N ASP A 274 -1.60 23.10 22.19
CA ASP A 274 -1.83 23.65 20.86
C ASP A 274 -1.33 25.11 20.78
N GLY A 275 -0.67 25.46 19.67
CA GLY A 275 -0.02 26.75 19.51
C GLY A 275 1.33 26.93 20.25
N SER A 276 1.64 26.17 21.30
CA SER A 276 2.88 26.36 22.07
C SER A 276 4.09 25.66 21.47
N GLU A 277 5.29 26.08 21.89
CA GLU A 277 6.52 25.34 21.64
C GLU A 277 6.61 24.10 22.57
N PRO A 278 7.29 23.02 22.13
CA PRO A 278 7.60 21.87 22.98
C PRO A 278 8.49 22.24 24.16
N VAL A 279 8.06 21.89 25.37
CA VAL A 279 8.82 22.10 26.61
C VAL A 279 9.25 20.77 27.23
N PRO A 280 10.46 20.68 27.80
CA PRO A 280 10.90 19.47 28.49
C PRO A 280 10.12 19.26 29.79
N ALA A 281 9.77 18.00 30.09
CA ALA A 281 9.14 17.60 31.34
C ALA A 281 10.02 17.89 32.57
N PHE A 282 11.33 17.69 32.41
CA PHE A 282 12.35 17.91 33.44
C PHE A 282 13.58 18.53 32.79
N GLU A 283 14.18 19.53 33.44
CA GLU A 283 15.42 20.17 32.96
C GLU A 283 16.59 19.17 32.91
N ASN A 284 16.68 18.28 33.91
CA ASN A 284 17.65 17.20 33.96
C ASN A 284 16.93 15.84 33.93
N TRP A 285 16.52 15.42 32.74
CA TRP A 285 15.81 14.16 32.52
C TRP A 285 16.65 12.91 32.84
N ASP A 286 17.99 13.01 32.76
CA ASP A 286 18.91 11.93 33.13
C ASP A 286 18.86 11.61 34.62
N ALA A 287 18.79 12.63 35.47
CA ALA A 287 18.68 12.46 36.92
C ALA A 287 17.40 11.72 37.35
N VAL A 288 16.31 11.91 36.58
CA VAL A 288 15.00 11.27 36.82
C VAL A 288 14.93 9.87 36.16
N GLY A 289 15.96 9.50 35.40
CA GLY A 289 16.04 8.21 34.71
C GLY A 289 15.09 8.12 33.51
N LEU A 290 14.71 9.25 32.92
CA LEU A 290 13.93 9.33 31.68
C LEU A 290 14.83 9.30 30.45
N HIS A 291 15.91 8.51 30.49
CA HIS A 291 16.80 8.32 29.35
C HIS A 291 16.10 7.45 28.30
N SER A 292 15.89 8.00 27.11
CA SER A 292 15.26 7.32 25.98
C SER A 292 13.85 6.75 26.28
N PRO A 293 12.85 7.60 26.58
CA PRO A 293 11.46 7.17 26.63
C PRO A 293 11.04 6.62 25.27
N PHE A 294 10.20 5.61 25.29
CA PHE A 294 9.80 4.85 24.10
C PHE A 294 8.30 4.64 23.99
N SER A 295 7.60 4.41 25.11
CA SER A 295 6.15 4.19 25.14
C SER A 295 5.49 5.04 26.22
N LEU A 296 4.30 5.55 25.94
CA LEU A 296 3.51 6.34 26.87
C LEU A 296 2.14 5.69 27.05
N PHE A 297 1.66 5.66 28.28
CA PHE A 297 0.29 5.30 28.59
C PHE A 297 -0.26 6.27 29.63
N LEU A 298 -1.34 6.96 29.32
CA LEU A 298 -2.01 7.85 30.27
C LEU A 298 -3.23 7.17 30.88
N ALA A 299 -3.25 7.08 32.21
CA ALA A 299 -4.41 6.68 32.97
C ALA A 299 -5.23 7.93 33.33
N ASP A 300 -6.24 8.24 32.51
CA ASP A 300 -7.00 9.49 32.59
C ASP A 300 -7.74 9.69 33.92
N ASP A 301 -8.24 8.61 34.52
CA ASP A 301 -8.98 8.63 35.80
C ASP A 301 -8.16 9.16 36.97
N VAL A 302 -6.84 9.00 36.92
CA VAL A 302 -5.91 9.39 37.98
C VAL A 302 -4.85 10.40 37.51
N GLN A 303 -4.91 10.82 36.24
CA GLN A 303 -3.90 11.67 35.59
C GLN A 303 -2.46 11.18 35.84
N ARG A 304 -2.26 9.86 35.71
CA ARG A 304 -0.94 9.24 35.84
C ARG A 304 -0.39 8.83 34.49
N LEU A 305 0.75 9.38 34.14
CA LEU A 305 1.48 9.04 32.93
C LEU A 305 2.52 7.97 33.21
N TRP A 306 2.33 6.80 32.61
CA TRP A 306 3.27 5.69 32.63
C TRP A 306 4.22 5.85 31.44
N VAL A 307 5.51 5.98 31.75
CA VAL A 307 6.56 6.19 30.76
C VAL A 307 7.46 4.96 30.72
N GLY A 308 7.35 4.20 29.63
CA GLY A 308 8.25 3.10 29.33
C GLY A 308 9.55 3.62 28.72
N THR A 309 10.69 3.17 29.25
CA THR A 309 12.01 3.59 28.80
C THR A 309 12.79 2.45 28.18
N TRP A 310 13.79 2.78 27.36
CA TRP A 310 14.59 1.78 26.68
C TRP A 310 15.51 0.99 27.64
N ASN A 311 16.06 1.63 28.67
CA ASN A 311 17.09 1.01 29.54
C ASN A 311 16.80 1.11 31.04
N ARG A 312 15.78 1.86 31.45
CA ARG A 312 15.57 2.21 32.87
C ARG A 312 14.24 1.69 33.43
N GLY A 313 13.53 0.82 32.71
CA GLY A 313 12.23 0.27 33.11
C GLY A 313 11.09 1.27 32.89
N VAL A 314 10.18 1.38 33.86
CA VAL A 314 9.02 2.28 33.80
C VAL A 314 9.15 3.40 34.83
N ARG A 315 8.72 4.61 34.45
CA ARG A 315 8.53 5.76 35.35
C ARG A 315 7.05 6.09 35.42
N ILE A 316 6.56 6.43 36.60
CA ILE A 316 5.17 6.84 36.79
C ILE A 316 5.18 8.31 37.21
N LEU A 317 4.52 9.15 36.43
CA LEU A 317 4.44 10.59 36.65
C LEU A 317 3.00 10.99 37.00
N ASP A 318 2.85 11.92 37.93
CA ASP A 318 1.63 12.69 38.10
C ASP A 318 1.65 13.87 37.11
N VAL A 319 0.61 13.98 36.28
CA VAL A 319 0.46 15.08 35.32
C VAL A 319 -0.77 15.96 35.64
N SER A 320 -1.37 15.83 36.83
CA SER A 320 -2.49 16.66 37.25
C SER A 320 -2.11 18.14 37.49
N GLY A 321 -0.84 18.42 37.77
CA GLY A 321 -0.33 19.77 37.99
C GLY A 321 0.21 20.46 36.72
N GLU A 322 0.59 21.73 36.86
CA GLU A 322 1.25 22.51 35.80
C GLU A 322 2.59 21.88 35.36
N ARG A 323 3.32 21.29 36.31
CA ARG A 323 4.55 20.53 36.05
C ARG A 323 4.39 19.08 36.50
N PRO A 324 4.99 18.12 35.78
CA PRO A 324 4.92 16.72 36.16
C PRO A 324 5.72 16.44 37.43
N VAL A 325 5.25 15.49 38.24
CA VAL A 325 5.95 15.01 39.44
C VAL A 325 6.23 13.52 39.29
N LEU A 326 7.47 13.09 39.53
CA LEU A 326 7.80 11.67 39.57
C LEU A 326 7.19 11.04 40.83
N LEU A 327 6.28 10.08 40.64
CA LEU A 327 5.63 9.35 41.72
C LEU A 327 6.39 8.08 42.08
N ASP A 328 6.74 7.28 41.07
CA ASP A 328 7.31 5.95 41.29
C ASP A 328 8.22 5.50 40.13
N THR A 329 9.06 4.51 40.41
CA THR A 329 10.03 3.92 39.49
C THR A 329 9.97 2.40 39.59
N LEU A 330 9.53 1.76 38.51
CA LEU A 330 9.56 0.31 38.38
C LEU A 330 10.80 -0.10 37.60
N HIS A 331 11.76 -0.72 38.28
CA HIS A 331 12.99 -1.21 37.67
C HIS A 331 13.43 -2.54 38.30
N PHE A 332 13.66 -3.54 37.46
CA PHE A 332 14.30 -4.81 37.81
C PHE A 332 15.02 -5.37 36.57
N GLU A 333 15.88 -6.38 36.76
CA GLU A 333 16.82 -6.87 35.74
C GLU A 333 16.17 -7.20 34.39
N ASN A 334 14.93 -7.71 34.38
CA ASN A 334 14.21 -8.12 33.16
C ASN A 334 13.19 -7.07 32.65
N LEU A 335 13.14 -5.87 33.23
CA LEU A 335 12.29 -4.78 32.73
C LEU A 335 13.13 -3.76 31.96
N VAL A 336 13.57 -4.19 30.79
CA VAL A 336 14.39 -3.41 29.87
C VAL A 336 13.67 -3.29 28.53
N SER A 337 13.84 -2.14 27.87
CA SER A 337 13.26 -1.82 26.56
C SER A 337 11.76 -2.02 26.55
N VAL A 338 11.08 -1.17 27.33
CA VAL A 338 9.62 -1.16 27.39
C VAL A 338 9.07 -0.63 26.07
N ARG A 339 8.22 -1.43 25.41
CA ARG A 339 7.72 -1.17 24.05
C ARG A 339 6.27 -0.75 24.00
N HIS A 340 5.45 -1.30 24.89
CA HIS A 340 4.02 -1.03 24.94
C HIS A 340 3.53 -1.17 26.38
N ILE A 341 2.63 -0.29 26.79
CA ILE A 341 2.00 -0.30 28.11
C ILE A 341 0.50 -0.18 27.88
N MET A 342 -0.30 -1.02 28.54
CA MET A 342 -1.76 -0.94 28.49
C MET A 342 -2.37 -1.24 29.85
N ARG A 343 -3.57 -0.73 30.09
CA ARG A 343 -4.39 -1.08 31.25
C ARG A 343 -5.34 -2.23 30.89
N LEU A 344 -5.40 -3.22 31.78
CA LEU A 344 -6.33 -4.35 31.70
C LEU A 344 -7.69 -3.94 32.28
N SER A 345 -8.74 -4.67 31.91
CA SER A 345 -10.12 -4.45 32.34
C SER A 345 -10.32 -4.54 33.86
N ASP A 346 -9.46 -5.30 34.56
CA ASP A 346 -9.44 -5.42 36.02
C ASP A 346 -8.64 -4.31 36.74
N GLY A 347 -8.09 -3.36 35.98
CA GLY A 347 -7.31 -2.24 36.51
C GLY A 347 -5.81 -2.50 36.69
N ARG A 348 -5.32 -3.71 36.39
CA ARG A 348 -3.88 -4.00 36.35
C ARG A 348 -3.23 -3.40 35.10
N MET A 349 -1.91 -3.29 35.12
CA MET A 349 -1.10 -2.73 34.04
C MET A 349 -0.26 -3.82 33.38
N ALA A 350 -0.42 -4.00 32.08
CA ALA A 350 0.41 -4.89 31.27
C ALA A 350 1.53 -4.09 30.59
N VAL A 351 2.76 -4.55 30.74
CA VAL A 351 3.97 -3.91 30.22
C VAL A 351 4.74 -4.89 29.37
N CYS A 352 4.89 -4.55 28.09
CA CYS A 352 5.64 -5.32 27.09
C CYS A 352 7.11 -4.88 27.10
N SER A 353 8.03 -5.83 27.21
CA SER A 353 9.48 -5.59 27.22
C SER A 353 10.22 -6.56 26.30
N THR A 354 11.50 -6.30 26.05
CA THR A 354 12.37 -7.22 25.29
C THR A 354 12.60 -8.56 25.99
N HIS A 355 12.26 -8.66 27.28
CA HIS A 355 12.47 -9.85 28.10
C HIS A 355 11.15 -10.51 28.54
N GLY A 356 10.00 -10.00 28.08
CA GLY A 356 8.71 -10.63 28.29
C GLY A 356 7.56 -9.64 28.46
N LEU A 357 6.39 -10.20 28.76
CA LEU A 357 5.21 -9.47 29.20
C LEU A 357 5.13 -9.53 30.73
N HIS A 358 4.97 -8.37 31.37
CA HIS A 358 4.90 -8.23 32.82
C HIS A 358 3.58 -7.57 33.21
N ILE A 359 2.86 -8.13 34.17
CA ILE A 359 1.60 -7.58 34.70
C ILE A 359 1.86 -7.03 36.09
N PHE A 360 1.52 -5.76 36.29
CA PHE A 360 1.61 -5.07 37.56
C PHE A 360 0.23 -4.74 38.10
N THR A 361 0.09 -4.66 39.41
CA THR A 361 -1.05 -4.00 40.04
C THR A 361 -1.01 -2.49 39.80
N ALA A 362 -2.13 -1.80 40.06
CA ALA A 362 -2.21 -0.34 39.95
C ALA A 362 -1.23 0.40 40.89
N ASP A 363 -0.80 -0.24 41.98
CA ASP A 363 0.24 0.23 42.92
C ASP A 363 1.66 -0.23 42.54
N GLY A 364 1.87 -0.78 41.34
CA GLY A 364 3.20 -1.07 40.80
C GLY A 364 3.83 -2.40 41.24
N LYS A 365 3.08 -3.29 41.92
CA LYS A 365 3.60 -4.61 42.31
C LYS A 365 3.49 -5.60 41.16
N LEU A 366 4.58 -6.31 40.86
CA LEU A 366 4.60 -7.36 39.85
C LEU A 366 3.72 -8.55 40.29
N VAL A 367 2.79 -8.96 39.43
CA VAL A 367 1.85 -10.07 39.66
C VAL A 367 2.21 -11.28 38.81
N VAL A 368 2.42 -11.07 37.51
CA VAL A 368 2.67 -12.12 36.52
C VAL A 368 3.81 -11.68 35.61
N SER A 369 4.66 -12.62 35.23
CA SER A 369 5.66 -12.43 34.18
C SER A 369 5.62 -13.62 33.25
N SER A 370 5.66 -13.37 31.93
CA SER A 370 5.84 -14.42 30.94
C SER A 370 7.23 -15.07 31.09
N PRO A 371 7.49 -16.25 30.50
CA PRO A 371 8.83 -16.81 30.42
C PRO A 371 9.85 -15.79 29.93
N THR A 372 11.00 -15.77 30.59
CA THR A 372 12.11 -14.91 30.20
C THR A 372 12.59 -15.30 28.79
N ASN A 373 13.00 -14.30 28.00
CA ASN A 373 13.52 -14.43 26.62
C ASN A 373 12.48 -14.32 25.48
N LEU A 374 11.30 -13.74 25.72
CA LEU A 374 10.37 -13.33 24.66
C LEU A 374 10.46 -11.81 24.44
N ASN A 375 10.81 -11.39 23.22
CA ASN A 375 10.86 -9.97 22.86
C ASN A 375 9.48 -9.47 22.46
N VAL A 376 8.70 -9.01 23.44
CA VAL A 376 7.29 -8.63 23.26
C VAL A 376 7.18 -7.22 22.71
N LEU A 377 6.47 -7.06 21.59
CA LEU A 377 6.31 -5.78 20.90
C LEU A 377 5.04 -5.06 21.32
N TYR A 378 3.91 -5.76 21.27
CA TYR A 378 2.58 -5.22 21.52
C TYR A 378 1.70 -6.26 22.20
N ALA A 379 0.67 -5.79 22.90
CA ALA A 379 -0.31 -6.66 23.53
C ALA A 379 -1.71 -6.04 23.46
N ALA A 380 -2.73 -6.90 23.53
CA ALA A 380 -4.13 -6.54 23.63
C ALA A 380 -4.86 -7.55 24.53
N GLU A 381 -5.79 -7.07 25.36
CA GLU A 381 -6.68 -7.95 26.11
C GLU A 381 -7.83 -8.43 25.21
N LEU A 382 -8.11 -9.74 25.24
CA LEU A 382 -9.23 -10.37 24.56
C LEU A 382 -10.50 -10.32 25.42
N PRO A 383 -11.71 -10.44 24.82
CA PRO A 383 -12.96 -10.49 25.59
C PRO A 383 -13.04 -11.66 26.59
N SER A 384 -12.22 -12.70 26.40
CA SER A 384 -12.05 -13.83 27.32
C SER A 384 -11.18 -13.51 28.55
N HIS A 385 -10.68 -12.28 28.69
CA HIS A 385 -9.66 -11.87 29.66
C HIS A 385 -8.29 -12.54 29.48
N GLU A 386 -8.04 -13.13 28.31
CA GLU A 386 -6.71 -13.56 27.90
C GLU A 386 -5.95 -12.38 27.29
N ILE A 387 -4.64 -12.29 27.53
CA ILE A 387 -3.78 -11.30 26.89
C ILE A 387 -3.18 -11.93 25.65
N LEU A 388 -3.51 -11.38 24.48
CA LEU A 388 -2.85 -11.67 23.22
C LEU A 388 -1.64 -10.75 23.08
N PHE A 389 -0.47 -11.30 22.78
CA PHE A 389 0.72 -10.48 22.57
C PHE A 389 1.58 -10.96 21.40
N SER A 390 2.25 -10.01 20.74
CA SER A 390 3.17 -10.27 19.63
C SER A 390 4.62 -10.24 20.05
N THR A 391 5.45 -11.00 19.35
CA THR A 391 6.90 -11.01 19.58
C THR A 391 7.70 -10.64 18.34
N MET A 392 8.95 -10.23 18.54
CA MET A 392 9.90 -9.91 17.45
C MET A 392 10.20 -11.15 16.60
N ASP A 393 10.39 -12.31 17.22
CA ASP A 393 10.77 -13.57 16.55
C ASP A 393 9.58 -14.28 15.87
N PHE A 394 8.54 -13.52 15.53
CA PHE A 394 7.29 -13.94 14.89
C PHE A 394 6.32 -14.70 15.83
N GLY A 395 5.03 -14.66 15.51
CA GLY A 395 3.97 -15.38 16.22
C GLY A 395 3.20 -14.56 17.27
N LEU A 396 1.97 -15.01 17.51
CA LEU A 396 1.09 -14.52 18.57
C LEU A 396 1.00 -15.55 19.68
N TYR A 397 1.00 -15.04 20.90
CA TYR A 397 0.94 -15.84 22.10
C TYR A 397 -0.23 -15.37 22.94
N ARG A 398 -0.83 -16.30 23.67
CA ARG A 398 -1.87 -16.01 24.64
C ARG A 398 -1.33 -16.18 26.06
N LEU A 399 -1.82 -15.36 26.98
CA LEU A 399 -1.52 -15.44 28.40
C LEU A 399 -2.83 -15.32 29.19
N THR A 400 -3.10 -16.28 30.07
CA THR A 400 -4.25 -16.18 30.98
C THR A 400 -3.95 -15.27 32.17
N CYS A 401 -4.92 -14.45 32.55
CA CYS A 401 -4.80 -13.48 33.64
C CYS A 401 -4.75 -14.10 35.06
N GLU A 402 -4.98 -15.41 35.19
CA GLU A 402 -4.97 -16.18 36.45
C GLU A 402 -3.57 -16.63 36.90
N GLY A 403 -2.50 -16.11 36.29
CA GLY A 403 -1.12 -16.35 36.73
C GLY A 403 -0.53 -17.70 36.30
N ARG A 404 -1.30 -18.56 35.59
CA ARG A 404 -0.75 -19.66 34.81
C ARG A 404 -0.39 -19.15 33.41
N CYS A 405 0.89 -18.99 33.15
CA CYS A 405 1.34 -18.79 31.79
C CYS A 405 1.12 -20.06 30.98
N VAL A 406 -0.02 -20.14 30.29
CA VAL A 406 -0.27 -21.13 29.24
C VAL A 406 0.27 -20.51 27.96
N THR A 407 1.57 -20.69 27.70
CA THR A 407 2.20 -20.22 26.46
C THR A 407 1.75 -21.11 25.31
N GLU A 408 0.51 -20.93 24.84
CA GLU A 408 0.06 -21.55 23.60
C GLU A 408 0.45 -20.62 22.45
N GLN A 409 1.51 -21.00 21.73
CA GLN A 409 1.88 -20.32 20.49
C GLN A 409 0.78 -20.62 19.47
N THR A 410 -0.10 -19.65 19.23
CA THR A 410 -1.02 -19.75 18.12
C THR A 410 -0.26 -19.26 16.89
N LEU A 411 0.22 -20.20 16.05
CA LEU A 411 0.82 -19.90 14.73
C LEU A 411 -0.27 -19.43 13.75
N LEU A 412 -1.08 -18.43 14.15
CA LEU A 412 -2.14 -17.86 13.32
C LEU A 412 -1.55 -17.17 12.08
N PHE A 413 -0.33 -16.62 12.19
CA PHE A 413 0.29 -15.76 11.19
C PHE A 413 1.80 -16.00 11.09
N ASP A 414 2.33 -16.00 9.87
CA ASP A 414 3.79 -16.07 9.59
C ASP A 414 4.49 -14.70 9.70
N ASP A 415 3.72 -13.62 9.93
CA ASP A 415 4.21 -12.26 9.96
C ASP A 415 4.49 -11.74 11.38
N ARG A 416 5.39 -10.76 11.46
CA ARG A 416 5.67 -10.01 12.69
C ARG A 416 4.62 -8.93 12.87
N ILE A 417 3.84 -9.01 13.95
CA ILE A 417 2.83 -8.01 14.30
C ILE A 417 3.50 -6.87 15.08
N VAL A 418 3.46 -5.66 14.50
CA VAL A 418 4.13 -4.46 15.01
C VAL A 418 3.19 -3.51 15.77
N ALA A 419 1.88 -3.63 15.55
CA ALA A 419 0.86 -2.87 16.29
C ALA A 419 -0.47 -3.61 16.33
N MET A 420 -1.31 -3.32 17.33
CA MET A 420 -2.66 -3.86 17.47
C MET A 420 -3.62 -2.77 17.92
N ILE A 421 -4.87 -2.81 17.47
CA ILE A 421 -5.93 -1.91 17.97
C ILE A 421 -7.31 -2.54 17.85
N TRP A 422 -8.10 -2.35 18.90
CA TRP A 422 -9.50 -2.75 18.89
C TRP A 422 -10.33 -1.82 18.01
N GLY A 423 -11.11 -2.42 17.11
CA GLY A 423 -12.15 -1.75 16.34
C GLY A 423 -13.49 -1.70 17.07
N SER A 424 -14.50 -1.21 16.36
CA SER A 424 -15.89 -1.37 16.79
C SER A 424 -16.33 -2.84 16.70
N GLY A 425 -16.87 -3.39 17.79
CA GLY A 425 -17.36 -4.77 17.84
C GLY A 425 -16.26 -5.81 18.09
N ASP A 426 -16.41 -7.01 17.54
CA ASP A 426 -15.45 -8.12 17.72
C ASP A 426 -14.38 -8.14 16.60
N VAL A 427 -13.68 -7.03 16.42
CA VAL A 427 -12.59 -6.92 15.43
C VAL A 427 -11.34 -6.35 16.07
N LEU A 428 -10.29 -7.14 16.10
CA LEU A 428 -8.95 -6.73 16.49
C LEU A 428 -8.10 -6.56 15.24
N TYR A 429 -7.71 -5.32 14.93
CA TYR A 429 -6.81 -5.04 13.82
C TYR A 429 -5.37 -5.33 14.24
N LEU A 430 -4.69 -6.20 13.50
CA LEU A 430 -3.28 -6.52 13.70
C LEU A 430 -2.49 -6.02 12.50
N VAL A 431 -1.50 -5.16 12.75
CA VAL A 431 -0.64 -4.61 11.70
C VAL A 431 0.66 -5.38 11.69
N SER A 432 1.01 -5.97 10.57
CA SER A 432 2.35 -6.50 10.33
C SER A 432 3.24 -5.50 9.58
N ASP A 433 4.46 -5.91 9.25
CA ASP A 433 5.37 -5.07 8.44
C ASP A 433 4.79 -4.70 7.06
N GLU A 434 3.90 -5.51 6.48
CA GLU A 434 3.37 -5.32 5.11
C GLU A 434 1.88 -5.62 4.95
N ARG A 435 1.22 -6.18 5.98
CA ARG A 435 -0.18 -6.64 5.91
C ARG A 435 -1.01 -6.10 7.07
N LEU A 436 -2.30 -5.97 6.81
CA LEU A 436 -3.31 -5.67 7.83
C LEU A 436 -4.20 -6.90 8.00
N TYR A 437 -4.29 -7.41 9.21
CA TYR A 437 -5.15 -8.52 9.58
C TYR A 437 -6.36 -8.01 10.36
N LEU A 438 -7.55 -8.47 9.97
CA LEU A 438 -8.78 -8.29 10.72
C LEU A 438 -9.05 -9.58 11.46
N TYR A 439 -8.67 -9.65 12.74
CA TYR A 439 -8.85 -10.84 13.55
C TYR A 439 -10.17 -10.76 14.32
N HIS A 440 -10.94 -11.85 14.31
CA HIS A 440 -12.19 -12.00 15.04
C HIS A 440 -12.01 -13.04 16.16
N PRO A 441 -11.67 -12.60 17.39
CA PRO A 441 -11.34 -13.51 18.48
C PRO A 441 -12.43 -14.51 18.84
N THR A 442 -13.72 -14.12 18.78
CA THR A 442 -14.82 -15.03 19.14
C THR A 442 -15.05 -16.12 18.09
N ALA A 443 -14.87 -15.78 16.81
CA ALA A 443 -15.01 -16.72 15.70
C ALA A 443 -13.73 -17.52 15.42
N GLY A 444 -12.58 -17.04 15.88
CA GLY A 444 -11.27 -17.61 15.55
C GLY A 444 -10.89 -17.45 14.07
N THR A 445 -11.54 -16.54 13.36
CA THR A 445 -11.31 -16.27 11.93
C THR A 445 -10.52 -14.99 11.75
N TYR A 446 -9.89 -14.85 10.58
CA TYR A 446 -9.26 -13.59 10.20
C TYR A 446 -9.38 -13.32 8.71
N GLU A 447 -9.31 -12.04 8.37
CA GLU A 447 -9.15 -11.59 6.99
C GLU A 447 -7.82 -10.87 6.81
N VAL A 448 -7.21 -11.03 5.63
CA VAL A 448 -5.90 -10.45 5.32
C VAL A 448 -6.03 -9.44 4.19
N LEU A 449 -5.50 -8.25 4.43
CA LEU A 449 -5.34 -7.18 3.45
C LEU A 449 -3.85 -6.96 3.19
N ASN A 450 -3.49 -6.82 1.92
CA ASN A 450 -2.10 -6.74 1.48
C ASN A 450 -1.92 -5.80 0.27
N GLU A 451 -0.75 -5.81 -0.37
CA GLU A 451 -0.44 -5.03 -1.58
C GLU A 451 -1.54 -5.07 -2.64
N SER A 452 -2.16 -6.23 -2.87
CA SER A 452 -3.22 -6.37 -3.88
C SER A 452 -4.50 -5.61 -3.53
N ASP A 453 -4.71 -5.28 -2.26
CA ASP A 453 -5.83 -4.47 -1.77
C ASP A 453 -5.47 -2.99 -1.70
N PHE A 454 -4.24 -2.67 -1.27
CA PHE A 454 -3.78 -1.29 -1.09
C PHE A 454 -3.33 -0.62 -2.39
N GLY A 455 -2.90 -1.41 -3.37
CA GLY A 455 -2.36 -0.91 -4.64
C GLY A 455 -0.87 -0.75 -4.73
N GLU A 456 -0.20 -0.89 -3.62
CA GLU A 456 1.24 -0.74 -3.53
C GLU A 456 1.78 -1.53 -2.35
N VAL A 457 3.07 -1.86 -2.44
CA VAL A 457 3.82 -2.33 -1.28
C VAL A 457 3.94 -1.19 -0.29
N ILE A 458 3.22 -1.31 0.82
CA ILE A 458 3.34 -0.41 1.97
C ILE A 458 4.14 -1.15 3.04
N SER A 459 5.28 -0.59 3.41
CA SER A 459 6.01 -1.05 4.59
C SER A 459 5.51 -0.24 5.79
N PHE A 460 4.67 -0.86 6.61
CA PHE A 460 4.17 -0.30 7.84
C PHE A 460 5.30 -0.15 8.85
N SER A 461 5.23 0.90 9.65
CA SER A 461 6.18 1.12 10.74
C SER A 461 5.64 0.53 12.03
N GLU A 462 6.48 0.46 13.07
CA GLU A 462 6.04 0.13 14.43
C GLU A 462 5.16 1.22 15.07
N ALA A 463 4.52 2.07 14.26
CA ALA A 463 3.75 3.20 14.75
C ALA A 463 2.56 2.76 15.60
N THR A 464 2.32 3.51 16.68
CA THR A 464 1.03 3.45 17.38
C THR A 464 -0.07 3.77 16.38
N VAL A 465 -1.03 2.86 16.27
CA VAL A 465 -2.21 2.97 15.40
C VAL A 465 -3.34 3.65 16.16
N THR A 466 -4.23 4.33 15.45
CA THR A 466 -5.37 5.01 16.07
C THR A 466 -6.62 4.91 15.21
N ILE A 467 -7.80 5.01 15.82
CA ILE A 467 -9.08 5.11 15.14
C ILE A 467 -9.65 6.50 15.42
N ARG A 468 -9.96 7.23 14.36
CA ARG A 468 -10.59 8.55 14.42
C ARG A 468 -12.08 8.43 14.10
N ASN A 469 -12.92 9.10 14.90
CA ASN A 469 -14.38 9.17 14.72
C ASN A 469 -15.06 7.81 14.52
N ASP A 470 -14.54 6.74 15.15
CA ASP A 470 -15.02 5.35 15.04
C ASP A 470 -15.16 4.79 13.61
N SER A 471 -14.60 5.48 12.62
CA SER A 471 -14.85 5.21 11.20
C SER A 471 -13.60 5.24 10.35
N LEU A 472 -12.48 5.72 10.90
CA LEU A 472 -11.23 5.84 10.16
C LEU A 472 -10.06 5.27 10.96
N LEU A 473 -9.57 4.10 10.55
CA LEU A 473 -8.36 3.50 11.08
C LEU A 473 -7.14 4.12 10.39
N LEU A 474 -6.14 4.50 11.18
CA LEU A 474 -4.95 5.21 10.73
C LEU A 474 -3.70 4.41 11.10
N ILE A 475 -2.86 4.12 10.09
CA ILE A 475 -1.69 3.26 10.23
C ILE A 475 -0.44 3.96 9.69
N GLY A 476 0.57 4.13 10.54
CA GLY A 476 1.83 4.73 10.15
C GLY A 476 2.67 3.81 9.27
N ALA A 477 3.39 4.39 8.32
CA ALA A 477 4.30 3.68 7.44
C ALA A 477 5.71 4.28 7.47
N SER A 478 6.65 3.54 6.89
CA SER A 478 8.04 3.96 6.67
C SER A 478 8.16 5.26 5.88
N SER A 479 7.17 5.59 5.05
CA SER A 479 7.18 6.76 4.16
C SER A 479 5.81 7.41 3.98
N GLY A 480 4.93 7.32 4.97
CA GLY A 480 3.57 7.86 4.86
C GLY A 480 2.59 7.39 5.94
N LEU A 481 1.31 7.55 5.64
CA LEU A 481 0.16 7.20 6.47
C LEU A 481 -0.89 6.48 5.59
N LEU A 482 -1.35 5.32 6.03
CA LEU A 482 -2.51 4.64 5.44
C LEU A 482 -3.76 4.97 6.25
N GLU A 483 -4.79 5.47 5.58
CA GLU A 483 -6.13 5.62 6.12
C GLU A 483 -7.03 4.50 5.61
N VAL A 484 -7.84 3.94 6.50
CA VAL A 484 -8.80 2.87 6.21
C VAL A 484 -10.18 3.28 6.72
N ASN A 485 -11.12 3.48 5.80
CA ASN A 485 -12.51 3.78 6.10
C ASN A 485 -13.25 2.51 6.53
N LEU A 486 -13.51 2.41 7.83
CA LEU A 486 -14.13 1.25 8.47
C LEU A 486 -15.60 1.08 8.08
N ASN A 487 -16.29 2.14 7.65
CA ASN A 487 -17.68 2.04 7.18
C ASN A 487 -17.77 1.41 5.77
N GLN A 488 -16.77 1.67 4.93
CA GLN A 488 -16.70 1.12 3.57
C GLN A 488 -16.02 -0.26 3.53
N LEU A 489 -15.21 -0.58 4.54
CA LEU A 489 -14.42 -1.81 4.57
C LEU A 489 -15.27 -3.10 4.49
N PRO A 490 -16.38 -3.27 5.24
CA PRO A 490 -17.22 -4.47 5.13
C PRO A 490 -17.85 -4.64 3.74
N ILE A 491 -18.22 -3.54 3.08
CA ILE A 491 -18.79 -3.54 1.73
C ILE A 491 -17.73 -4.05 0.75
N TYR A 492 -16.51 -3.50 0.85
CA TYR A 492 -15.37 -3.91 0.03
C TYR A 492 -15.05 -5.41 0.21
N LEU A 493 -14.99 -5.91 1.44
CA LEU A 493 -14.67 -7.31 1.74
C LEU A 493 -15.71 -8.28 1.15
N LYS A 494 -17.00 -7.90 1.21
CA LYS A 494 -18.08 -8.67 0.58
C LYS A 494 -17.94 -8.74 -0.94
N GLU A 495 -17.62 -7.62 -1.59
CA GLU A 495 -17.39 -7.59 -3.04
C GLU A 495 -16.13 -8.35 -3.46
N ARG A 496 -15.06 -8.25 -2.67
CA ARG A 496 -13.80 -8.99 -2.86
C ARG A 496 -14.04 -10.51 -2.85
N SER A 497 -14.82 -10.99 -1.87
CA SER A 497 -15.20 -12.40 -1.74
C SER A 497 -16.10 -12.89 -2.90
N ALA A 498 -17.01 -12.05 -3.39
CA ALA A 498 -17.82 -12.38 -4.56
C ALA A 498 -16.95 -12.53 -5.83
N LYS A 499 -16.02 -11.60 -6.06
CA LYS A 499 -15.10 -11.63 -7.21
C LYS A 499 -14.15 -12.83 -7.18
N SER A 500 -13.61 -13.20 -6.02
CA SER A 500 -12.76 -14.40 -5.90
C SER A 500 -13.52 -15.69 -6.19
N SER A 501 -14.79 -15.77 -5.78
CA SER A 501 -15.68 -16.89 -6.09
C SER A 501 -15.93 -17.03 -7.59
N PHE A 502 -16.13 -15.92 -8.31
CA PHE A 502 -16.24 -15.93 -9.77
C PHE A 502 -14.93 -16.29 -10.48
N ALA A 503 -13.78 -15.86 -9.95
CA ALA A 503 -12.46 -16.25 -10.48
C ALA A 503 -12.21 -17.77 -10.35
N PHE A 504 -12.75 -18.40 -9.29
CA PHE A 504 -12.67 -19.85 -9.08
C PHE A 504 -13.44 -20.63 -10.17
N PHE A 505 -14.65 -20.18 -10.55
CA PHE A 505 -15.37 -20.73 -11.71
C PHE A 505 -14.61 -20.55 -13.03
N GLY A 506 -13.86 -19.45 -13.16
CA GLY A 506 -12.96 -19.18 -14.28
C GLY A 506 -11.82 -20.20 -14.45
N SER A 507 -11.34 -20.78 -13.35
CA SER A 507 -10.23 -21.76 -13.36
C SER A 507 -10.61 -23.09 -14.03
N ALA A 508 -11.83 -23.58 -13.78
CA ALA A 508 -12.36 -24.79 -14.41
C ALA A 508 -12.54 -24.58 -15.93
N THR A 509 -13.02 -23.40 -16.34
CA THR A 509 -13.08 -23.02 -17.76
C THR A 509 -11.70 -22.85 -18.39
N ASN A 510 -10.70 -22.37 -17.64
CA ASN A 510 -9.32 -22.23 -18.13
C ASN A 510 -8.65 -23.60 -18.36
N CYS A 511 -8.94 -24.61 -17.53
CA CYS A 511 -8.48 -25.98 -17.78
C CYS A 511 -9.09 -26.57 -19.06
N ILE A 512 -10.38 -26.30 -19.31
CA ILE A 512 -11.08 -26.74 -20.52
C ILE A 512 -10.50 -26.03 -21.76
N ILE A 513 -10.23 -24.73 -21.67
CA ILE A 513 -9.61 -23.95 -22.74
C ILE A 513 -8.18 -24.45 -23.01
N ALA A 514 -7.37 -24.72 -21.97
CA ALA A 514 -6.03 -25.26 -22.12
C ALA A 514 -6.04 -26.64 -22.80
N ALA A 515 -6.97 -27.52 -22.41
CA ALA A 515 -7.13 -28.84 -23.03
C ALA A 515 -7.50 -28.74 -24.53
N LEU A 516 -8.40 -27.80 -24.89
CA LEU A 516 -8.78 -27.55 -26.28
C LEU A 516 -7.63 -26.95 -27.10
N VAL A 517 -6.83 -26.06 -26.52
CA VAL A 517 -5.64 -25.47 -27.16
C VAL A 517 -4.57 -26.53 -27.40
N ILE A 518 -4.31 -27.40 -26.41
CA ILE A 518 -3.36 -28.52 -26.56
C ILE A 518 -3.84 -29.48 -27.65
N SER A 519 -5.13 -29.82 -27.67
CA SER A 519 -5.72 -30.66 -28.72
C SER A 519 -5.57 -30.04 -30.12
N LEU A 520 -5.78 -28.72 -30.24
CA LEU A 520 -5.60 -27.99 -31.50
C LEU A 520 -4.13 -27.97 -31.94
N ILE A 521 -3.18 -27.78 -31.01
CA ILE A 521 -1.74 -27.82 -31.29
C ILE A 521 -1.33 -29.22 -31.76
N LEU A 522 -1.78 -30.28 -31.09
CA LEU A 522 -1.51 -31.67 -31.48
C LEU A 522 -2.07 -31.99 -32.87
N ALA A 523 -3.30 -31.52 -33.17
CA ALA A 523 -3.88 -31.65 -34.50
C ALA A 523 -3.07 -30.90 -35.57
N LEU A 524 -2.57 -29.70 -35.24
CA LEU A 524 -1.72 -28.91 -36.14
C LEU A 524 -0.38 -29.61 -36.40
N VAL A 525 0.27 -30.13 -35.35
CA VAL A 525 1.52 -30.91 -35.43
C VAL A 525 1.31 -32.16 -36.28
N PHE A 526 0.18 -32.85 -36.13
CA PHE A 526 -0.17 -34.01 -36.94
C PHE A 526 -0.35 -33.63 -38.42
N VAL A 527 -1.05 -32.53 -38.73
CA VAL A 527 -1.23 -32.03 -40.10
C VAL A 527 0.12 -31.62 -40.72
N VAL A 528 0.99 -30.96 -39.95
CA VAL A 528 2.34 -30.56 -40.40
C VAL A 528 3.21 -31.79 -40.64
N ARG A 529 3.16 -32.80 -39.77
CA ARG A 529 3.86 -34.07 -39.96
C ARG A 529 3.40 -34.81 -41.21
N LYS A 530 2.08 -34.87 -41.44
CA LYS A 530 1.50 -35.49 -42.63
C LYS A 530 1.92 -34.74 -43.91
N ARG A 531 1.91 -33.40 -43.88
CA ARG A 531 2.41 -32.59 -45.00
C ARG A 531 3.91 -32.76 -45.24
N ARG A 532 4.72 -32.92 -44.19
CA ARG A 532 6.15 -33.25 -44.32
C ARG A 532 6.38 -34.63 -44.90
N GLN A 533 5.61 -35.65 -44.51
CA GLN A 533 5.73 -36.99 -45.11
C GLN A 533 5.39 -36.94 -46.61
N SER A 534 4.30 -36.27 -46.98
CA SER A 534 3.93 -36.10 -48.40
C SER A 534 4.89 -35.19 -49.18
N ALA A 535 5.61 -34.28 -48.51
CA ALA A 535 6.64 -33.44 -49.13
C ALA A 535 7.97 -34.19 -49.27
N VAL A 536 8.33 -35.07 -48.33
CA VAL A 536 9.54 -35.92 -48.41
C VAL A 536 9.38 -37.00 -49.47
N GLU A 537 8.17 -37.55 -49.65
CA GLU A 537 7.85 -38.43 -50.78
C GLU A 537 7.90 -37.71 -52.13
N ALA A 538 7.63 -36.39 -52.16
CA ALA A 538 7.71 -35.57 -53.37
C ALA A 538 9.12 -35.01 -53.65
N ASP A 539 9.95 -34.80 -52.62
CA ASP A 539 11.36 -34.36 -52.76
C ASP A 539 12.29 -35.50 -53.18
N MET A 540 11.96 -36.77 -52.87
CA MET A 540 12.73 -37.93 -53.37
C MET A 540 12.67 -38.10 -54.89
N ASP A 541 11.68 -37.49 -55.56
CA ASP A 541 11.51 -37.54 -57.01
C ASP A 541 12.11 -36.31 -57.74
N ALA A 542 12.65 -35.32 -57.02
CA ALA A 542 13.09 -34.03 -57.57
C ALA A 542 14.62 -33.77 -57.49
N ASP A 543 15.41 -34.73 -57.01
CA ASP A 543 16.86 -34.62 -56.80
C ASP A 543 17.71 -34.85 -58.09
N GLU A 544 17.16 -34.54 -59.26
CA GLU A 544 17.88 -34.41 -60.53
C GLU A 544 17.82 -32.94 -61.01
N ASN A 545 18.78 -32.13 -60.57
CA ASN A 545 19.41 -30.98 -61.25
C ASN A 545 19.77 -29.86 -60.25
N GLY A 546 21.03 -29.84 -59.84
CA GLY A 546 21.55 -28.93 -58.81
C GLY A 546 21.85 -27.50 -59.25
N ALA A 547 22.09 -26.64 -58.27
CA ALA A 547 23.26 -25.75 -58.13
C ALA A 547 23.12 -24.87 -56.86
N ALA A 548 24.26 -24.69 -56.20
CA ALA A 548 24.43 -24.08 -54.87
C ALA A 548 24.17 -22.57 -54.77
N LEU A 549 23.79 -22.08 -53.58
CA LEU A 549 24.18 -20.79 -52.99
C LEU A 549 23.76 -20.66 -51.50
N SER A 550 24.78 -20.51 -50.64
CA SER A 550 24.88 -19.85 -49.31
C SER A 550 23.68 -19.80 -48.34
N ASP A 551 23.85 -20.47 -47.20
CA ASP A 551 23.08 -20.33 -45.95
C ASP A 551 23.54 -19.14 -45.09
N GLU A 552 22.61 -18.26 -44.69
CA GLU A 552 22.58 -17.68 -43.34
C GLU A 552 21.13 -17.38 -42.91
N PRO A 553 20.63 -17.92 -41.79
CA PRO A 553 19.35 -17.52 -41.23
C PRO A 553 19.49 -16.40 -40.19
N LEU A 554 18.70 -15.34 -40.37
CA LEU A 554 18.47 -14.25 -39.42
C LEU A 554 18.04 -14.78 -38.04
N LYS A 555 18.90 -14.60 -37.02
CA LYS A 555 18.53 -14.73 -35.60
C LYS A 555 17.82 -13.47 -35.11
N LEU A 556 16.54 -13.59 -34.79
CA LEU A 556 15.79 -12.58 -34.02
C LEU A 556 16.19 -12.68 -32.55
N SER A 557 17.06 -11.78 -32.09
CA SER A 557 17.47 -11.66 -30.68
C SER A 557 16.61 -10.63 -29.95
N VAL A 558 15.90 -11.09 -28.91
CA VAL A 558 15.21 -10.21 -27.95
C VAL A 558 16.27 -9.52 -27.09
N LYS A 559 16.41 -8.19 -27.20
CA LYS A 559 17.37 -7.41 -26.41
C LYS A 559 16.91 -7.33 -24.94
N ALA A 560 17.70 -7.94 -24.05
CA ALA A 560 17.67 -7.70 -22.60
C ALA A 560 18.11 -6.24 -22.27
N PRO A 561 17.69 -5.68 -21.13
CA PRO A 561 17.97 -4.28 -20.78
C PRO A 561 19.48 -4.02 -20.65
N ILE A 562 19.92 -2.92 -21.26
CA ILE A 562 21.34 -2.50 -21.30
C ILE A 562 21.72 -1.92 -19.93
N LEU A 563 22.43 -2.70 -19.11
CA LEU A 563 23.10 -2.23 -17.88
C LEU A 563 24.30 -1.33 -18.26
N LYS A 564 24.49 -0.20 -17.56
CA LYS A 564 25.66 0.68 -17.71
C LYS A 564 26.94 -0.06 -17.26
N HIS A 565 28.10 0.24 -17.86
CA HIS A 565 29.40 -0.38 -17.49
C HIS A 565 29.74 -0.21 -16.00
N GLU A 566 29.41 0.94 -15.41
CA GLU A 566 29.58 1.21 -13.97
C GLU A 566 28.70 0.32 -13.07
N ASP A 567 27.51 -0.06 -13.55
CA ASP A 567 26.61 -0.96 -12.82
C ASP A 567 27.13 -2.41 -12.89
N GLN A 568 27.72 -2.83 -14.02
CA GLN A 568 28.37 -4.14 -14.14
C GLN A 568 29.57 -4.29 -13.21
N GLN A 569 30.42 -3.27 -13.11
CA GLN A 569 31.57 -3.26 -12.21
C GLN A 569 31.15 -3.31 -10.74
N PHE A 570 30.12 -2.52 -10.38
CA PHE A 570 29.54 -2.56 -9.05
C PHE A 570 29.02 -3.96 -8.67
N ILE A 571 28.30 -4.64 -9.58
CA ILE A 571 27.81 -6.00 -9.34
C ILE A 571 28.97 -6.97 -9.08
N ALA A 572 30.07 -6.85 -9.83
CA ALA A 572 31.25 -7.69 -9.63
C ALA A 572 31.90 -7.46 -8.27
N ASP A 573 32.07 -6.20 -7.86
CA ASP A 573 32.65 -5.83 -6.57
C ASP A 573 31.80 -6.29 -5.38
N VAL A 574 30.47 -6.11 -5.46
CA VAL A 574 29.54 -6.58 -4.42
C VAL A 574 29.63 -8.09 -4.26
N LYS A 575 29.63 -8.85 -5.37
CA LYS A 575 29.76 -10.31 -5.32
C LYS A 575 31.08 -10.74 -4.68
N ARG A 576 32.20 -10.07 -5.02
CA ARG A 576 33.51 -10.35 -4.42
C ARG A 576 33.48 -10.12 -2.91
N VAL A 577 33.07 -8.93 -2.47
CA VAL A 577 33.01 -8.56 -1.05
C VAL A 577 32.09 -9.49 -0.26
N MET A 578 30.91 -9.82 -0.81
CA MET A 578 29.97 -10.72 -0.14
C MET A 578 30.48 -12.16 -0.05
N THR A 579 31.25 -12.63 -1.05
CA THR A 579 31.89 -13.95 -1.00
C THR A 579 32.98 -14.01 0.07
N GLU A 580 33.77 -12.94 0.24
CA GLU A 580 34.81 -12.86 1.29
C GLU A 580 34.23 -12.95 2.72
N VAL A 581 33.00 -12.47 2.94
CA VAL A 581 32.38 -12.40 4.27
C VAL A 581 31.31 -13.47 4.53
N ILE A 582 31.08 -14.37 3.56
CA ILE A 582 29.91 -15.28 3.55
C ILE A 582 29.83 -16.15 4.81
N GLY A 583 30.98 -16.66 5.29
CA GLY A 583 31.07 -17.52 6.47
C GLY A 583 31.22 -16.80 7.82
N GLN A 584 31.31 -15.47 7.83
CA GLN A 584 31.47 -14.70 9.06
C GLN A 584 30.12 -14.49 9.77
N ARG A 585 30.05 -14.68 11.09
CA ARG A 585 28.77 -14.67 11.82
C ARG A 585 28.23 -13.27 12.13
N ASP A 586 29.08 -12.25 12.13
CA ASP A 586 28.78 -10.88 12.60
C ASP A 586 28.96 -9.83 11.50
N VAL A 587 28.40 -10.11 10.32
CA VAL A 587 28.44 -9.17 9.19
C VAL A 587 27.23 -8.25 9.24
N ASP A 588 27.47 -6.96 9.38
CA ASP A 588 26.46 -5.92 9.26
C ASP A 588 26.61 -5.13 7.95
N VAL A 589 25.61 -4.31 7.63
CA VAL A 589 25.61 -3.49 6.42
C VAL A 589 26.71 -2.41 6.46
N ASN A 590 27.17 -2.02 7.65
CA ASN A 590 28.23 -1.01 7.77
C ASN A 590 29.57 -1.58 7.29
N LEU A 591 29.92 -2.80 7.72
CA LEU A 591 31.12 -3.52 7.31
C LEU A 591 31.12 -3.78 5.79
N LEU A 592 29.96 -4.13 5.22
CA LEU A 592 29.81 -4.29 3.78
C LEU A 592 30.04 -2.97 3.03
N ALA A 593 29.47 -1.87 3.53
CA ALA A 593 29.63 -0.56 2.91
C ALA A 593 31.09 -0.07 2.99
N GLU A 594 31.76 -0.29 4.12
CA GLU A 594 33.18 0.01 4.34
C GLU A 594 34.07 -0.77 3.35
N LYS A 595 33.85 -2.08 3.20
CA LYS A 595 34.57 -2.92 2.23
C LYS A 595 34.33 -2.52 0.77
N MET A 596 33.19 -1.88 0.49
CA MET A 596 32.86 -1.32 -0.81
C MET A 596 33.42 0.10 -1.03
N GLY A 597 34.08 0.70 -0.02
CA GLY A 597 34.55 2.09 -0.08
C GLY A 597 33.41 3.11 -0.18
N MET A 598 32.21 2.76 0.30
CA MET A 598 31.00 3.55 0.16
C MET A 598 30.41 3.90 1.53
N HIS A 599 29.78 5.07 1.61
CA HIS A 599 28.92 5.37 2.76
C HIS A 599 27.69 4.45 2.77
N LYS A 600 27.24 4.02 3.96
CA LYS A 600 26.14 3.05 4.16
C LYS A 600 24.89 3.34 3.32
N ASN A 601 24.42 4.58 3.35
CA ASN A 601 23.19 4.99 2.64
C ASN A 601 23.36 4.94 1.12
N SER A 602 24.54 5.27 0.62
CA SER A 602 24.87 5.20 -0.82
C SER A 602 24.98 3.75 -1.29
N PHE A 603 25.56 2.88 -0.46
CA PHE A 603 25.64 1.45 -0.75
C PHE A 603 24.23 0.83 -0.80
N TYR A 604 23.39 1.14 0.19
CA TYR A 604 22.00 0.67 0.22
C TYR A 604 21.20 1.13 -1.00
N ALA A 605 21.24 2.43 -1.33
CA ALA A 605 20.55 2.98 -2.48
C ALA A 605 21.03 2.37 -3.81
N LYS A 606 22.33 2.09 -3.93
CA LYS A 606 22.91 1.49 -5.14
C LYS A 606 22.52 0.01 -5.28
N CYS A 607 22.47 -0.76 -4.19
CA CYS A 607 21.95 -2.14 -4.20
C CYS A 607 20.46 -2.18 -4.60
N SER A 608 19.61 -1.35 -4.00
CA SER A 608 18.19 -1.32 -4.34
C SER A 608 17.93 -0.90 -5.80
N ARG A 609 18.75 0.01 -6.35
CA ARG A 609 18.62 0.48 -7.73
C ARG A 609 19.12 -0.53 -8.76
N VAL A 610 20.27 -1.16 -8.52
CA VAL A 610 20.99 -1.98 -9.52
C VAL A 610 20.64 -3.46 -9.40
N LEU A 611 20.50 -3.96 -8.17
CA LEU A 611 20.27 -5.38 -7.88
C LEU A 611 18.84 -5.65 -7.45
N HIS A 612 17.99 -4.61 -7.35
CA HIS A 612 16.59 -4.71 -6.91
C HIS A 612 16.41 -5.43 -5.57
N THR A 613 17.42 -5.36 -4.70
CA THR A 613 17.42 -6.01 -3.39
C THR A 613 18.27 -5.21 -2.39
N THR A 614 18.07 -5.46 -1.10
CA THR A 614 18.85 -4.80 -0.03
C THR A 614 20.16 -5.55 0.21
N PRO A 615 21.22 -4.89 0.74
CA PRO A 615 22.47 -5.58 1.05
C PRO A 615 22.32 -6.77 2.01
N ALA A 616 21.40 -6.68 2.97
CA ALA A 616 21.15 -7.75 3.94
C ALA A 616 20.46 -8.95 3.30
N ALA A 617 19.43 -8.70 2.48
CA ALA A 617 18.74 -9.74 1.72
C ALA A 617 19.68 -10.41 0.72
N LEU A 618 20.52 -9.64 0.02
CA LEU A 618 21.51 -10.18 -0.91
C LEU A 618 22.55 -11.06 -0.21
N LEU A 619 23.06 -10.65 0.95
CA LEU A 619 23.97 -11.49 1.74
C LEU A 619 23.30 -12.79 2.21
N GLN A 620 22.05 -12.69 2.68
CA GLN A 620 21.26 -13.86 3.08
C GLN A 620 21.03 -14.81 1.90
N ASP A 621 20.72 -14.28 0.72
CA ASP A 621 20.55 -15.04 -0.50
C ASP A 621 21.80 -15.81 -0.89
N MET A 622 22.96 -15.13 -0.87
CA MET A 622 24.24 -15.77 -1.15
C MET A 622 24.59 -16.83 -0.11
N ARG A 623 24.32 -16.59 1.18
CA ARG A 623 24.54 -17.57 2.25
C ARG A 623 23.70 -18.83 2.07
N ILE A 624 22.46 -18.71 1.59
CA ILE A 624 21.64 -19.89 1.26
C ILE A 624 22.18 -20.60 0.03
N ASP A 625 22.60 -19.88 -1.00
CA ASP A 625 23.17 -20.50 -2.21
C ASP A 625 24.49 -21.23 -1.90
N TYR A 626 25.29 -20.71 -0.97
CA TYR A 626 26.49 -21.39 -0.46
C TYR A 626 26.15 -22.60 0.43
N ALA A 627 25.16 -22.47 1.30
CA ALA A 627 24.66 -23.60 2.10
C ALA A 627 24.13 -24.74 1.22
N ARG A 628 23.47 -24.39 0.11
CA ARG A 628 22.99 -25.34 -0.90
C ARG A 628 24.15 -26.14 -1.49
N GLN A 629 25.22 -25.45 -1.92
CA GLN A 629 26.42 -26.11 -2.45
C GLN A 629 27.07 -27.06 -1.41
N LEU A 630 27.10 -26.67 -0.14
CA LEU A 630 27.64 -27.52 0.93
C LEU A 630 26.76 -28.75 1.22
N LEU A 631 25.44 -28.64 1.05
CA LEU A 631 24.51 -29.77 1.23
C LEU A 631 24.53 -30.72 0.03
N GLU A 632 24.79 -30.23 -1.19
CA GLU A 632 24.97 -31.05 -2.40
C GLU A 632 26.22 -31.94 -2.33
N GLN A 633 27.20 -31.56 -1.50
CA GLN A 633 28.40 -32.36 -1.26
C GLN A 633 28.16 -33.55 -0.31
N GLY A 634 26.99 -33.65 0.35
CA GLY A 634 26.55 -34.84 1.11
C GLY A 634 27.25 -35.12 2.45
N ASP A 635 28.46 -34.61 2.68
CA ASP A 635 29.32 -35.02 3.80
C ASP A 635 29.25 -34.12 5.05
N ILE A 636 28.40 -33.10 5.05
CA ILE A 636 28.38 -32.06 6.10
C ILE A 636 27.03 -32.03 6.80
N SER A 637 27.03 -32.25 8.12
CA SER A 637 25.80 -32.13 8.92
C SER A 637 25.15 -30.75 8.78
N VAL A 638 23.82 -30.71 8.75
CA VAL A 638 23.01 -29.47 8.63
C VAL A 638 23.44 -28.38 9.63
N LYS A 639 23.78 -28.76 10.86
CA LYS A 639 24.26 -27.83 11.90
C LYS A 639 25.60 -27.19 11.53
N ARG A 640 26.49 -27.94 10.89
CA ARG A 640 27.81 -27.47 10.45
C ARG A 640 27.70 -26.64 9.17
N VAL A 641 26.79 -27.00 8.26
CA VAL A 641 26.44 -26.17 7.08
C VAL A 641 25.93 -24.80 7.50
N ALA A 642 25.02 -24.73 8.48
CA ALA A 642 24.51 -23.47 9.01
C ALA A 642 25.65 -22.55 9.49
N VAL A 643 26.58 -23.13 10.25
CA VAL A 643 27.76 -22.44 10.77
C VAL A 643 28.68 -21.96 9.65
N MET A 644 29.02 -22.84 8.70
CA MET A 644 29.93 -22.52 7.60
C MET A 644 29.36 -21.46 6.65
N SER A 645 28.04 -21.39 6.56
CA SER A 645 27.31 -20.41 5.75
C SER A 645 27.02 -19.11 6.51
N GLY A 646 27.64 -18.90 7.67
CA GLY A 646 27.56 -17.64 8.43
C GLY A 646 26.29 -17.44 9.25
N PHE A 647 25.45 -18.46 9.43
CA PHE A 647 24.26 -18.37 10.28
C PHE A 647 24.62 -18.62 11.76
N LYS A 648 24.10 -17.75 12.65
CA LYS A 648 24.25 -17.87 14.10
C LYS A 648 23.38 -18.99 14.68
N ASP A 649 22.16 -19.11 14.17
CA ASP A 649 21.16 -20.07 14.64
C ASP A 649 20.83 -21.10 13.54
N PRO A 650 21.09 -22.41 13.77
CA PRO A 650 20.69 -23.48 12.88
C PRO A 650 19.17 -23.58 12.63
N LYS A 651 18.31 -23.17 13.58
CA LYS A 651 16.86 -23.16 13.39
C LYS A 651 16.45 -22.04 12.42
N TYR A 652 16.98 -20.83 12.64
CA TYR A 652 16.82 -19.73 11.70
C TYR A 652 17.31 -20.11 10.29
N PHE A 653 18.49 -20.74 10.18
CA PHE A 653 19.00 -21.27 8.91
C PHE A 653 18.01 -22.21 8.23
N ALA A 654 17.50 -23.22 8.94
CA ALA A 654 16.60 -24.21 8.36
C ALA A 654 15.31 -23.57 7.81
N ARG A 655 14.79 -22.55 8.49
CA ARG A 655 13.62 -21.79 8.04
C ARG A 655 13.91 -21.00 6.76
N VAL A 656 14.99 -20.23 6.73
CA VAL A 656 15.36 -19.42 5.56
C VAL A 656 15.68 -20.32 4.35
N PHE A 657 16.38 -21.44 4.59
CA PHE A 657 16.67 -22.42 3.54
C PHE A 657 15.39 -23.03 2.97
N ARG A 658 14.42 -23.40 3.82
CA ARG A 658 13.12 -23.92 3.36
C ARG A 658 12.31 -22.89 2.58
N ALA A 659 12.29 -21.64 3.03
CA ALA A 659 11.58 -20.56 2.34
C ALA A 659 12.12 -20.36 0.91
N LYS A 660 13.43 -20.51 0.71
CA LYS A 660 14.07 -20.31 -0.60
C LYS A 660 14.11 -21.57 -1.47
N MET A 661 14.32 -22.75 -0.89
CA MET A 661 14.51 -24.00 -1.61
C MET A 661 13.27 -24.91 -1.65
N GLY A 662 12.21 -24.54 -0.94
CA GLY A 662 10.96 -25.31 -0.84
C GLY A 662 11.03 -26.55 0.06
N VAL A 663 12.23 -26.98 0.49
CA VAL A 663 12.45 -28.19 1.31
C VAL A 663 13.39 -27.91 2.49
N LEU A 664 13.34 -28.75 3.52
CA LEU A 664 14.24 -28.62 4.68
C LEU A 664 15.70 -28.96 4.29
N PRO A 665 16.72 -28.34 4.91
CA PRO A 665 18.11 -28.69 4.66
C PRO A 665 18.43 -30.18 4.85
N SER A 666 17.79 -30.83 5.82
CA SER A 666 17.96 -32.27 6.10
C SER A 666 17.41 -33.16 5.00
N GLN A 667 16.45 -32.66 4.21
CA GLN A 667 15.83 -33.36 3.08
C GLN A 667 16.53 -33.05 1.75
N TYR A 668 17.42 -32.06 1.75
CA TYR A 668 18.08 -31.58 0.53
C TYR A 668 19.24 -32.50 0.09
N GLY A 669 20.02 -33.01 1.04
CA GLY A 669 21.19 -33.87 0.77
C GLY A 669 20.89 -35.35 0.50
N GLY A 670 19.62 -35.74 0.32
CA GLY A 670 19.19 -37.14 0.19
C GLY A 670 18.63 -37.56 -1.17
N LYS A 671 18.60 -36.68 -2.17
CA LYS A 671 18.08 -37.01 -3.51
C LYS A 671 19.21 -37.44 -4.46
N SER A 672 19.74 -38.65 -4.25
CA SER A 672 20.50 -39.38 -5.26
C SER A 672 20.32 -40.89 -5.13
N SER A 673 19.07 -41.36 -5.11
CA SER A 673 18.67 -42.74 -5.48
C SER A 673 17.15 -42.84 -5.35
N GLU A 674 16.53 -43.61 -6.24
CA GLU A 674 15.09 -43.95 -6.28
C GLU A 674 14.15 -42.91 -6.91
N GLU A 675 14.07 -42.96 -8.24
CA GLU A 675 12.81 -43.09 -9.02
C GLU A 675 13.13 -43.02 -10.53
N VAL A 676 13.64 -44.14 -11.10
CA VAL A 676 13.20 -44.68 -12.41
C VAL A 676 13.49 -46.18 -12.39
N GLU A 677 12.60 -46.98 -11.82
CA GLU A 677 12.38 -48.34 -12.29
C GLU A 677 10.88 -48.64 -12.26
N ASN A 678 10.41 -49.05 -13.44
CA ASN A 678 9.20 -49.81 -13.76
C ASN A 678 7.87 -49.07 -13.97
N GLU A 679 7.46 -49.04 -15.24
CA GLU A 679 6.31 -49.83 -15.70
C GLU A 679 6.38 -50.06 -17.25
N PRO A 680 5.63 -51.01 -17.87
CA PRO A 680 6.17 -52.31 -18.26
C PRO A 680 6.03 -52.69 -19.77
N SER A 681 6.74 -53.77 -20.12
CA SER A 681 6.72 -54.65 -21.34
C SER A 681 7.14 -54.08 -22.68
#